data_AF-A0A923DX15-F1
#
_entry.id   AF-A0A923DX15-F1
#
_cell.length_a   1.000
_cell.length_b   1.000
_cell.length_c   1.000
_cell.angle_alpha   90.00
_cell.angle_beta   90.00
_cell.angle_gamma   90.00
#
_symmetry.space_group_name_H-M   'P 1'
#
loop_
_entity.id
_entity.type
_entity.pdbx_description
1 polymer ?
#
loop_
_entity_poly.entity_id
_entity_poly.type
_entity_poly.pdbx_seq_one_letter_code
_entity_poly.pdbx_strand_id
1 'polypeptide(L)'
;MSTKPEQIDMLKLLKEVVDSVTEPHWPKDLGEQYAQLNLSHQGFQSWEVVGKEIDRRIVSSIGSHVADKSCSHIRILDQLVSELVYREVLEGEPASEYIKVINALKYALRNSVKYFRSLENKPEWTNAVEDSKRLIQASPGGYGLIYDDLRESFPREFDVAVAVKFLAEKGCKYQYFNGRLEITSGLEKVFTELESLVSRFGGANLMTIIFQHLNLSNRYSDRYQRFHIYRTASMMVSDQQRQIPFGFLLHLCLKHPNYKFPSGLTQGFDNPQAIFEFASYVVQAAYDVQVYNRWEFINKDGGDILALCRQIVLWDNIFALPQARMSLSLEIAEELFQCIEDGRIEKSLGLKKSEFFEICRAIENICGDFLGPVVFSAKDLKLILPMIEMQRLVRVIGLLTHPRGFNERYSKPANLFENDFFKKPIIQLADGRLMIPQKSWSAPNYFESLASSLRPYFPKMDSDIGLELERFLIRKLSSKGFQIVVGKYAIGKIEGETDILLVTDSILVIIECKKKNLTRAAKSGTAYGLLIDLSESLLSAHIQTGKVELLMRQVGSLIFKGANNLETEVMLSDRQIIRIALTLSDYAGFHDRAVMGNFLESLISHSFTISNGSSHLEDRFAELEKKRQKWVRQFQELEKLDTFIDTYPFRDLMFMNLVQFLETLEDSKDPISFVSKLIEGRHINYGTLDYFFERNLVSLLKDGHQE
;
A
#
# COMPACT_ATOMS: atom_id res chain seq x y z
N MET A 1 6.26 0.46 -32.04
CA MET A 1 7.25 -0.60 -32.28
C MET A 1 8.62 0.05 -32.37
N SER A 2 9.36 0.03 -31.27
CA SER A 2 10.77 0.44 -31.21
C SER A 2 11.58 -0.84 -31.16
N THR A 3 12.56 -0.93 -32.04
CA THR A 3 13.53 -2.00 -32.22
C THR A 3 14.14 -2.42 -30.87
N LYS A 4 14.01 -3.70 -30.50
CA LYS A 4 14.78 -4.32 -29.42
C LYS A 4 16.27 -4.07 -29.71
N PRO A 5 17.02 -3.34 -28.87
CA PRO A 5 18.47 -3.41 -28.92
C PRO A 5 18.84 -4.87 -28.64
N GLU A 6 19.86 -5.39 -29.32
CA GLU A 6 20.54 -6.61 -28.91
C GLU A 6 20.94 -6.42 -27.43
N GLN A 7 20.17 -6.99 -26.51
CA GLN A 7 20.54 -7.08 -25.11
C GLN A 7 21.69 -8.06 -25.07
N ILE A 8 22.90 -7.53 -25.13
CA ILE A 8 24.10 -8.26 -24.75
C ILE A 8 23.83 -8.84 -23.36
N ASP A 9 23.94 -10.16 -23.23
CA ASP A 9 23.78 -10.89 -21.98
C ASP A 9 24.92 -10.49 -21.03
N MET A 10 24.70 -9.42 -20.26
CA MET A 10 25.67 -8.86 -19.31
C MET A 10 26.09 -9.88 -18.26
N LEU A 11 25.18 -10.78 -17.86
CA LEU A 11 25.51 -11.82 -16.89
C LEU A 11 26.52 -12.80 -17.48
N LYS A 12 26.29 -13.24 -18.72
CA LYS A 12 27.25 -14.10 -19.42
C LYS A 12 28.63 -13.45 -19.54
N LEU A 13 28.69 -12.19 -19.96
CA LEU A 13 29.97 -11.47 -20.06
C LEU A 13 30.67 -11.35 -18.70
N LEU A 14 29.93 -11.07 -17.63
CA LEU A 14 30.50 -11.00 -16.29
C LEU A 14 31.06 -12.35 -15.86
N LYS A 15 30.32 -13.45 -16.06
CA LYS A 15 30.79 -14.81 -15.76
C LYS A 15 32.08 -15.12 -16.54
N GLU A 16 32.11 -14.83 -17.84
CA GLU A 16 33.32 -15.00 -18.67
C GLU A 16 34.54 -14.25 -18.10
N VAL A 17 34.37 -13.01 -17.64
CA VAL A 17 35.47 -12.23 -17.06
C VAL A 17 35.89 -12.83 -15.71
N VAL A 18 34.94 -13.15 -14.84
CA VAL A 18 35.22 -13.75 -13.52
C VAL A 18 35.97 -15.07 -13.65
N ASP A 19 35.52 -15.94 -14.56
CA ASP A 19 36.14 -17.23 -14.82
C ASP A 19 37.53 -17.09 -15.48
N SER A 20 37.76 -16.02 -16.25
CA SER A 20 39.06 -15.77 -16.89
C SER A 20 40.14 -15.28 -15.92
N VAL A 21 39.76 -14.74 -14.76
CA VAL A 21 40.67 -14.25 -13.74
C VAL A 21 41.00 -15.38 -12.77
N THR A 22 42.21 -15.94 -12.92
CA THR A 22 42.77 -16.89 -11.94
C THR A 22 42.88 -16.24 -10.57
N GLU A 23 42.74 -17.05 -9.53
CA GLU A 23 42.81 -16.58 -8.14
C GLU A 23 44.12 -15.82 -7.88
N PRO A 24 44.07 -14.49 -7.64
CA PRO A 24 45.28 -13.70 -7.51
C PRO A 24 46.01 -14.11 -6.23
N HIS A 25 47.34 -14.12 -6.27
CA HIS A 25 48.14 -14.30 -5.07
C HIS A 25 48.00 -13.06 -4.17
N TRP A 26 47.34 -13.21 -3.02
CA TRP A 26 47.22 -12.15 -2.01
C TRP A 26 47.91 -12.56 -0.70
N PRO A 27 48.91 -11.79 -0.23
CA PRO A 27 49.66 -12.15 0.96
C PRO A 27 48.84 -11.90 2.23
N LYS A 28 49.09 -12.70 3.27
CA LYS A 28 48.47 -12.49 4.60
C LYS A 28 49.18 -11.37 5.39
N ASP A 29 50.44 -11.09 5.07
CA ASP A 29 51.22 -10.05 5.73
C ASP A 29 50.86 -8.66 5.19
N LEU A 30 50.58 -7.73 6.11
CA LEU A 30 50.15 -6.38 5.76
C LEU A 30 51.28 -5.57 5.10
N GLY A 31 52.54 -5.85 5.42
CA GLY A 31 53.69 -5.23 4.78
C GLY A 31 53.85 -5.65 3.33
N GLU A 32 53.67 -6.93 3.04
CA GLU A 32 53.65 -7.46 1.67
C GLU A 32 52.45 -6.91 0.87
N GLN A 33 51.28 -6.75 1.48
CA GLN A 33 50.13 -6.10 0.84
C GLN A 33 50.44 -4.65 0.48
N TYR A 34 51.07 -3.89 1.38
CA TYR A 34 51.50 -2.51 1.11
C TYR A 34 52.50 -2.46 -0.05
N ALA A 35 53.45 -3.39 -0.10
CA ALA A 35 54.42 -3.48 -1.19
C ALA A 35 53.73 -3.80 -2.54
N GLN A 36 52.81 -4.77 -2.57
CA GLN A 36 52.05 -5.12 -3.78
C GLN A 36 51.17 -3.96 -4.27
N LEU A 37 50.65 -3.14 -3.36
CA LEU A 37 49.83 -1.98 -3.69
C LEU A 37 50.62 -0.69 -3.95
N ASN A 38 51.96 -0.71 -3.81
CA ASN A 38 52.82 0.48 -3.85
C ASN A 38 52.41 1.57 -2.84
N LEU A 39 52.00 1.16 -1.64
CA LEU A 39 51.61 2.06 -0.56
C LEU A 39 52.81 2.53 0.26
N SER A 40 52.77 3.79 0.71
CA SER A 40 53.83 4.36 1.56
C SER A 40 53.84 3.70 2.96
N HIS A 41 55.03 3.38 3.46
CA HIS A 41 55.24 2.90 4.83
C HIS A 41 55.31 4.04 5.88
N GLN A 42 54.96 5.27 5.51
CA GLN A 42 54.95 6.40 6.44
C GLN A 42 53.73 6.36 7.37
N GLY A 43 53.83 5.58 8.46
CA GLY A 43 52.80 5.47 9.51
C GLY A 43 52.51 4.02 9.93
N PHE A 44 51.52 3.83 10.80
CA PHE A 44 51.02 2.49 11.14
C PHE A 44 50.31 1.87 9.92
N GLN A 45 50.71 0.66 9.56
CA GLN A 45 50.03 -0.10 8.52
C GLN A 45 48.66 -0.52 9.01
N SER A 46 47.62 -0.33 8.20
CA SER A 46 46.27 -0.77 8.52
C SER A 46 45.55 -1.38 7.33
N TRP A 47 44.66 -2.32 7.61
CA TRP A 47 43.78 -2.91 6.61
C TRP A 47 42.88 -1.86 5.95
N GLU A 48 42.49 -0.81 6.69
CA GLU A 48 41.66 0.27 6.17
C GLU A 48 42.31 1.00 4.99
N VAL A 49 43.63 1.23 5.04
CA VAL A 49 44.37 1.87 3.95
C VAL A 49 44.47 0.94 2.73
N VAL A 50 44.72 -0.34 2.96
CA VAL A 50 44.75 -1.38 1.90
C VAL A 50 43.39 -1.47 1.20
N GLY A 51 42.30 -1.61 1.97
CA GLY A 51 40.93 -1.68 1.44
C GLY A 51 40.58 -0.43 0.63
N LYS A 52 40.86 0.77 1.14
CA LYS A 52 40.63 2.04 0.44
C LYS A 52 41.39 2.15 -0.89
N GLU A 53 42.63 1.67 -0.95
CA GLU A 53 43.39 1.70 -2.20
C GLU A 53 42.84 0.70 -3.22
N ILE A 54 42.41 -0.49 -2.79
CA ILE A 54 41.78 -1.45 -3.70
C ILE A 54 40.43 -0.91 -4.21
N ASP A 55 39.61 -0.34 -3.33
CA ASP A 55 38.36 0.35 -3.71
C ASP A 55 38.65 1.44 -4.76
N ARG A 56 39.71 2.26 -4.55
CA ARG A 56 40.14 3.30 -5.49
C ARG A 56 40.53 2.72 -6.85
N ARG A 57 41.25 1.58 -6.88
CA ARG A 57 41.64 0.90 -8.13
C ARG A 57 40.44 0.38 -8.88
N ILE A 58 39.47 -0.25 -8.20
CA ILE A 58 38.19 -0.68 -8.78
C ILE A 58 37.46 0.52 -9.39
N VAL A 59 37.27 1.61 -8.62
CA VAL A 59 36.61 2.83 -9.10
C VAL A 59 37.35 3.43 -10.30
N SER A 60 38.68 3.45 -10.29
CA SER A 60 39.45 3.98 -11.42
C SER A 60 39.38 3.11 -12.68
N SER A 61 39.22 1.80 -12.51
CA SER A 61 39.16 0.85 -13.61
C SER A 61 37.83 0.95 -14.34
N ILE A 62 36.71 0.91 -13.60
CA ILE A 62 35.38 0.79 -14.21
C ILE A 62 34.41 1.92 -13.84
N GLY A 63 34.71 2.76 -12.86
CA GLY A 63 33.80 3.81 -12.38
C GLY A 63 33.66 5.00 -13.35
N SER A 64 32.47 5.62 -13.33
CA SER A 64 32.18 6.86 -14.09
C SER A 64 31.22 7.78 -13.33
N HIS A 65 31.50 9.08 -13.37
CA HIS A 65 30.63 10.13 -12.84
C HIS A 65 29.62 10.67 -13.87
N VAL A 66 29.82 10.38 -15.15
CA VAL A 66 29.00 10.91 -16.24
C VAL A 66 28.19 9.79 -16.87
N ALA A 67 26.90 10.03 -17.06
CA ALA A 67 26.05 9.16 -17.85
C ALA A 67 26.39 9.32 -19.34
N ASP A 68 26.90 8.27 -19.96
CA ASP A 68 27.10 8.16 -21.41
C ASP A 68 26.47 6.85 -21.91
N LYS A 69 26.23 6.72 -23.22
CA LYS A 69 25.69 5.52 -23.88
C LYS A 69 26.53 4.26 -23.62
N SER A 70 27.82 4.43 -23.30
CA SER A 70 28.77 3.37 -22.98
C SER A 70 28.77 2.97 -21.49
N CYS A 71 27.96 3.63 -20.66
CA CYS A 71 27.94 3.43 -19.22
C CYS A 71 26.61 2.85 -18.73
N SER A 72 26.69 2.07 -17.67
CA SER A 72 25.57 1.43 -16.99
C SER A 72 25.44 1.98 -15.57
N HIS A 73 24.21 2.14 -15.09
CA HIS A 73 24.00 2.55 -13.70
C HIS A 73 24.38 1.40 -12.77
N ILE A 74 25.00 1.71 -11.62
CA ILE A 74 25.40 0.70 -10.61
C ILE A 74 24.25 -0.22 -10.12
N ARG A 75 22.98 0.20 -10.28
CA ARG A 75 21.79 -0.60 -9.91
C ARG A 75 21.65 -1.87 -10.77
N ILE A 76 22.31 -1.93 -11.93
CA ILE A 76 22.37 -3.14 -12.76
C ILE A 76 23.07 -4.27 -12.02
N LEU A 77 24.03 -3.98 -11.13
CA LEU A 77 24.69 -5.01 -10.32
C LEU A 77 23.70 -5.71 -9.38
N ASP A 78 22.69 -5.01 -8.85
CA ASP A 78 21.63 -5.63 -8.06
C ASP A 78 20.80 -6.59 -8.93
N GLN A 79 20.50 -6.21 -10.18
CA GLN A 79 19.75 -7.05 -11.12
C GLN A 79 20.50 -8.34 -11.46
N LEU A 80 21.83 -8.26 -11.63
CA LEU A 80 22.68 -9.43 -11.88
C LEU A 80 22.72 -10.37 -10.67
N VAL A 81 22.78 -9.84 -9.45
CA VAL A 81 22.68 -10.65 -8.23
C VAL A 81 21.33 -11.38 -8.17
N SER A 82 20.22 -10.68 -8.43
CA SER A 82 18.92 -11.34 -8.45
C SER A 82 18.84 -12.44 -9.51
N GLU A 83 19.33 -12.20 -10.72
CA GLU A 83 19.36 -13.24 -11.77
C GLU A 83 20.22 -14.45 -11.39
N LEU A 84 21.37 -14.23 -10.77
CA LEU A 84 22.24 -15.29 -10.24
C LEU A 84 21.53 -16.16 -9.20
N VAL A 85 20.86 -15.53 -8.22
CA VAL A 85 20.05 -16.24 -7.21
C VAL A 85 18.97 -17.09 -7.89
N TYR A 86 18.26 -16.51 -8.86
CA TYR A 86 17.21 -17.22 -9.56
C TYR A 86 17.73 -18.44 -10.34
N ARG A 87 18.86 -18.31 -11.05
CA ARG A 87 19.47 -19.42 -11.80
C ARG A 87 19.99 -20.52 -10.88
N GLU A 88 20.54 -20.19 -9.71
CA GLU A 88 20.93 -21.20 -8.73
C GLU A 88 19.73 -22.05 -8.27
N VAL A 89 18.61 -21.41 -7.95
CA VAL A 89 17.40 -22.12 -7.46
C VAL A 89 16.66 -22.90 -8.57
N LEU A 90 16.54 -22.29 -9.76
CA LEU A 90 15.77 -22.85 -10.88
C LEU A 90 16.58 -23.87 -11.69
N GLU A 91 17.86 -23.58 -11.95
CA GLU A 91 18.70 -24.28 -12.92
C GLU A 91 19.87 -25.03 -12.24
N GLY A 92 20.15 -24.76 -10.97
CA GLY A 92 21.27 -25.37 -10.24
C GLY A 92 22.62 -24.77 -10.61
N GLU A 93 22.65 -23.60 -11.26
CA GLU A 93 23.89 -22.91 -11.62
C GLU A 93 24.56 -22.31 -10.37
N PRO A 94 25.82 -22.63 -10.05
CA PRO A 94 26.51 -22.04 -8.90
C PRO A 94 26.61 -20.52 -9.01
N ALA A 95 26.12 -19.77 -8.00
CA ALA A 95 26.16 -18.32 -8.01
C ALA A 95 27.13 -17.70 -6.98
N SER A 96 27.51 -18.43 -5.94
CA SER A 96 28.23 -17.88 -4.77
C SER A 96 29.48 -17.07 -5.12
N GLU A 97 30.34 -17.57 -6.02
CA GLU A 97 31.58 -16.85 -6.41
C GLU A 97 31.26 -15.53 -7.13
N TYR A 98 30.33 -15.56 -8.08
CA TYR A 98 29.92 -14.39 -8.83
C TYR A 98 29.25 -13.34 -7.94
N ILE A 99 28.41 -13.77 -6.99
CA ILE A 99 27.76 -12.88 -6.01
C ILE A 99 28.82 -12.20 -5.13
N LYS A 100 29.84 -12.93 -4.67
CA LYS A 100 30.95 -12.37 -3.87
C LYS A 100 31.67 -11.26 -4.64
N VAL A 101 32.01 -11.50 -5.90
CA VAL A 101 32.66 -10.51 -6.77
C VAL A 101 31.76 -9.28 -6.95
N ILE A 102 30.48 -9.48 -7.26
CA ILE A 102 29.55 -8.35 -7.43
C ILE A 102 29.39 -7.55 -6.13
N ASN A 103 29.31 -8.20 -4.97
CA ASN A 103 29.23 -7.52 -3.67
C ASN A 103 30.47 -6.67 -3.40
N ALA A 104 31.67 -7.17 -3.69
CA ALA A 104 32.91 -6.40 -3.59
C ALA A 104 32.90 -5.18 -4.52
N LEU A 105 32.51 -5.37 -5.79
CA LEU A 105 32.37 -4.26 -6.75
C LEU A 105 31.36 -3.21 -6.27
N LYS A 106 30.19 -3.64 -5.79
CA LYS A 106 29.15 -2.74 -5.27
C LYS A 106 29.67 -1.93 -4.09
N TYR A 107 30.36 -2.57 -3.16
CA TYR A 107 30.94 -1.90 -2.00
C TYR A 107 31.90 -0.79 -2.41
N ALA A 108 32.83 -1.08 -3.34
CA ALA A 108 33.79 -0.11 -3.84
C ALA A 108 33.12 1.06 -4.62
N LEU A 109 32.11 0.77 -5.44
CA LEU A 109 31.49 1.76 -6.32
C LEU A 109 30.46 2.67 -5.62
N ARG A 110 29.66 2.13 -4.70
CA ARG A 110 28.41 2.76 -4.20
C ARG A 110 28.60 4.13 -3.57
N ASN A 111 29.75 4.37 -2.95
CA ASN A 111 30.05 5.64 -2.27
C ASN A 111 30.83 6.64 -3.13
N SER A 112 31.24 6.24 -4.35
CA SER A 112 32.15 7.02 -5.18
C SER A 112 31.56 7.41 -6.52
N VAL A 113 30.81 6.53 -7.18
CA VAL A 113 30.30 6.74 -8.54
C VAL A 113 28.85 6.25 -8.70
N LYS A 114 28.13 6.82 -9.68
CA LYS A 114 26.76 6.41 -10.02
C LYS A 114 26.70 5.45 -11.21
N TYR A 115 27.75 5.44 -12.03
CA TYR A 115 27.82 4.66 -13.25
C TYR A 115 29.11 3.86 -13.31
N PHE A 116 29.10 2.80 -14.12
CA PHE A 116 30.28 2.04 -14.48
C PHE A 116 30.36 1.85 -16.01
N ARG A 117 31.55 1.65 -16.55
CA ARG A 117 31.82 1.48 -17.98
C ARG A 117 31.37 0.11 -18.50
N SER A 118 31.00 0.04 -19.78
CA SER A 118 30.53 -1.19 -20.45
C SER A 118 31.40 -2.41 -20.15
N LEU A 119 30.76 -3.56 -19.91
CA LEU A 119 31.38 -4.88 -19.76
C LEU A 119 32.13 -5.35 -21.03
N GLU A 120 31.92 -4.69 -22.16
CA GLU A 120 32.68 -4.92 -23.39
C GLU A 120 34.15 -4.50 -23.26
N ASN A 121 34.49 -3.59 -22.34
CA ASN A 121 35.86 -3.21 -22.04
C ASN A 121 36.53 -4.25 -21.14
N LYS A 122 36.73 -5.45 -21.68
CA LYS A 122 37.25 -6.63 -20.95
C LYS A 122 38.51 -6.35 -20.12
N PRO A 123 39.54 -5.60 -20.59
CA PRO A 123 40.73 -5.33 -19.79
C PRO A 123 40.46 -4.58 -18.48
N GLU A 124 39.60 -3.54 -18.52
CA GLU A 124 39.26 -2.76 -17.32
C GLU A 124 38.48 -3.59 -16.30
N TRP A 125 37.57 -4.43 -16.80
CA TRP A 125 36.80 -5.36 -15.97
C TRP A 125 37.66 -6.49 -15.39
N THR A 126 38.64 -6.98 -16.12
CA THR A 126 39.60 -7.99 -15.64
C THR A 126 40.35 -7.45 -14.42
N ASN A 127 40.86 -6.22 -14.50
CA ASN A 127 41.54 -5.56 -13.38
C ASN A 127 40.61 -5.37 -12.17
N ALA A 128 39.38 -4.89 -12.41
CA ALA A 128 38.41 -4.68 -11.33
C ALA A 128 37.99 -5.99 -10.64
N VAL A 129 37.87 -7.08 -11.40
CA VAL A 129 37.58 -8.42 -10.86
C VAL A 129 38.76 -8.97 -10.07
N GLU A 130 39.99 -8.81 -10.56
CA GLU A 130 41.20 -9.22 -9.83
C GLU A 130 41.30 -8.49 -8.48
N ASP A 131 41.09 -7.18 -8.48
CA ASP A 131 41.06 -6.37 -7.25
C ASP A 131 39.89 -6.76 -6.32
N SER A 132 38.73 -7.13 -6.89
CA SER A 132 37.61 -7.66 -6.10
C SER A 132 37.94 -9.00 -5.45
N LYS A 133 38.62 -9.92 -6.16
CA LYS A 133 39.10 -11.19 -5.58
C LYS A 133 40.10 -10.96 -4.45
N ARG A 134 40.99 -9.97 -4.58
CA ARG A 134 41.91 -9.56 -3.48
C ARG A 134 41.15 -9.05 -2.25
N LEU A 135 40.10 -8.23 -2.44
CA LEU A 135 39.22 -7.80 -1.33
C LEU A 135 38.54 -8.99 -0.63
N ILE A 136 38.03 -9.95 -1.41
CA ILE A 136 37.39 -11.16 -0.88
C ILE A 136 38.39 -11.99 -0.09
N GLN A 137 39.62 -12.19 -0.58
CA GLN A 137 40.66 -12.91 0.16
C GLN A 137 41.08 -12.18 1.44
N ALA A 138 41.11 -10.84 1.42
CA ALA A 138 41.42 -10.02 2.58
C ALA A 138 40.31 -10.05 3.65
N SER A 139 39.05 -10.23 3.24
CA SER A 139 37.89 -10.32 4.13
C SER A 139 36.87 -11.36 3.62
N PRO A 140 37.12 -12.67 3.85
CA PRO A 140 36.28 -13.73 3.28
C PRO A 140 34.80 -13.66 3.71
N GLY A 141 34.53 -13.19 4.92
CA GLY A 141 33.17 -13.02 5.44
C GLY A 141 32.50 -11.69 5.08
N GLY A 142 33.25 -10.70 4.55
CA GLY A 142 32.73 -9.36 4.28
C GLY A 142 31.87 -9.24 3.03
N TYR A 143 32.04 -10.17 2.08
CA TYR A 143 31.39 -10.12 0.76
C TYR A 143 30.62 -11.41 0.41
N GLY A 144 30.70 -12.42 1.29
CA GLY A 144 30.05 -13.72 1.16
C GLY A 144 28.54 -13.71 1.42
N LEU A 145 27.94 -14.88 1.30
CA LEU A 145 26.57 -15.12 1.72
C LEU A 145 26.51 -15.19 3.26
N ILE A 146 25.43 -14.70 3.84
CA ILE A 146 25.13 -14.83 5.27
C ILE A 146 24.97 -16.32 5.57
N TYR A 147 25.78 -16.85 6.49
CA TYR A 147 25.85 -18.28 6.86
C TYR A 147 26.08 -19.24 5.68
N ASP A 148 26.69 -18.76 4.58
CA ASP A 148 26.79 -19.49 3.32
C ASP A 148 25.43 -19.96 2.76
N ASP A 149 24.34 -19.26 3.13
CA ASP A 149 22.97 -19.57 2.75
C ASP A 149 22.39 -18.49 1.84
N LEU A 150 21.92 -18.92 0.67
CA LEU A 150 21.37 -18.05 -0.36
C LEU A 150 20.04 -17.42 0.06
N ARG A 151 19.19 -18.16 0.77
CA ARG A 151 17.91 -17.68 1.28
C ARG A 151 18.11 -16.69 2.42
N GLU A 152 19.09 -16.90 3.29
CA GLU A 152 19.42 -15.94 4.36
C GLU A 152 19.89 -14.60 3.79
N SER A 153 20.63 -14.64 2.68
CA SER A 153 21.20 -13.45 2.03
C SER A 153 20.19 -12.72 1.12
N PHE A 154 19.37 -13.48 0.39
CA PHE A 154 18.45 -12.97 -0.64
C PHE A 154 17.07 -13.64 -0.53
N PRO A 155 16.35 -13.45 0.59
CA PRO A 155 15.13 -14.21 0.88
C PRO A 155 14.00 -13.94 -0.12
N ARG A 156 13.87 -12.70 -0.62
CA ARG A 156 12.88 -12.36 -1.66
C ARG A 156 13.16 -13.13 -2.94
N GLU A 157 14.36 -12.97 -3.47
CA GLU A 157 14.75 -13.57 -4.75
C GLU A 157 14.66 -15.10 -4.67
N PHE A 158 15.10 -15.68 -3.56
CA PHE A 158 15.00 -17.12 -3.31
C PHE A 158 13.54 -17.59 -3.30
N ASP A 159 12.68 -16.94 -2.51
CA ASP A 159 11.27 -17.35 -2.39
C ASP A 159 10.49 -17.16 -3.71
N VAL A 160 10.80 -16.12 -4.49
CA VAL A 160 10.25 -15.93 -5.84
C VAL A 160 10.71 -17.07 -6.76
N ALA A 161 12.00 -17.42 -6.76
CA ALA A 161 12.50 -18.51 -7.58
C ALA A 161 11.87 -19.86 -7.21
N VAL A 162 11.72 -20.17 -5.92
CA VAL A 162 11.04 -21.38 -5.47
C VAL A 162 9.59 -21.39 -5.95
N ALA A 163 8.88 -20.26 -5.89
CA ALA A 163 7.52 -20.15 -6.38
C ALA A 163 7.42 -20.33 -7.90
N VAL A 164 8.34 -19.72 -8.66
CA VAL A 164 8.42 -19.87 -10.12
C VAL A 164 8.75 -21.31 -10.50
N LYS A 165 9.64 -21.98 -9.76
CA LYS A 165 9.95 -23.41 -9.94
C LYS A 165 8.71 -24.28 -9.82
N PHE A 166 7.95 -24.08 -8.75
CA PHE A 166 6.68 -24.77 -8.52
C PHE A 166 5.67 -24.52 -9.66
N LEU A 167 5.59 -23.31 -10.20
CA LEU A 167 4.73 -23.03 -11.36
C LEU A 167 5.28 -23.62 -12.67
N ALA A 168 6.59 -23.66 -12.85
CA ALA A 168 7.21 -24.29 -14.02
C ALA A 168 6.91 -25.79 -14.08
N GLU A 169 6.92 -26.47 -12.93
CA GLU A 169 6.49 -27.88 -12.80
C GLU A 169 5.01 -28.08 -13.19
N LYS A 170 4.18 -27.03 -13.05
CA LYS A 170 2.78 -26.97 -13.51
C LYS A 170 2.62 -26.51 -14.96
N GLY A 171 3.71 -26.37 -15.70
CA GLY A 171 3.73 -26.04 -17.13
C GLY A 171 3.72 -24.54 -17.45
N CYS A 172 4.03 -23.68 -16.48
CA CYS A 172 4.33 -22.27 -16.76
C CYS A 172 5.69 -22.11 -17.44
N LYS A 173 5.80 -21.08 -18.29
CA LYS A 173 7.10 -20.63 -18.83
C LYS A 173 7.46 -19.30 -18.20
N TYR A 174 8.74 -19.08 -17.98
CA TYR A 174 9.28 -17.86 -17.40
C TYR A 174 10.43 -17.29 -18.24
N GLN A 175 10.80 -16.05 -17.97
CA GLN A 175 11.97 -15.38 -18.52
C GLN A 175 12.61 -14.48 -17.44
N TYR A 176 13.91 -14.21 -17.62
CA TYR A 176 14.63 -13.19 -16.87
C TYR A 176 14.47 -11.84 -17.59
N PHE A 177 14.01 -10.81 -16.88
CA PHE A 177 13.87 -9.47 -17.44
C PHE A 177 14.20 -8.42 -16.38
N ASN A 178 15.28 -7.64 -16.62
CA ASN A 178 15.72 -6.53 -15.76
C ASN A 178 15.82 -6.90 -14.27
N GLY A 179 16.45 -8.03 -13.95
CA GLY A 179 16.61 -8.50 -12.57
C GLY A 179 15.34 -9.10 -11.94
N ARG A 180 14.33 -9.43 -12.75
CA ARG A 180 13.07 -10.05 -12.29
C ARG A 180 12.79 -11.34 -13.05
N LEU A 181 12.04 -12.22 -12.40
CA LEU A 181 11.40 -13.35 -13.05
C LEU A 181 10.00 -12.95 -13.52
N GLU A 182 9.71 -13.16 -14.80
CA GLU A 182 8.39 -12.92 -15.39
C GLU A 182 7.81 -14.22 -15.95
N ILE A 183 6.61 -14.60 -15.51
CA ILE A 183 5.86 -15.69 -16.12
C ILE A 183 5.29 -15.23 -17.47
N THR A 184 5.74 -15.84 -18.56
CA THR A 184 5.35 -15.46 -19.93
C THR A 184 4.14 -16.22 -20.45
N SER A 185 3.88 -17.42 -19.93
CA SER A 185 2.71 -18.24 -20.31
C SER A 185 2.37 -19.31 -19.27
N GLY A 186 1.15 -19.88 -19.37
CA GLY A 186 0.68 -20.99 -18.53
C GLY A 186 -0.05 -20.57 -17.25
N LEU A 187 0.06 -19.31 -16.84
CA LEU A 187 -0.51 -18.82 -15.58
C LEU A 187 -2.05 -18.95 -15.50
N GLU A 188 -2.75 -18.81 -16.62
CA GLU A 188 -4.22 -19.02 -16.68
C GLU A 188 -4.64 -20.43 -16.25
N LYS A 189 -3.86 -21.45 -16.65
CA LYS A 189 -4.15 -22.84 -16.30
C LYS A 189 -3.98 -23.06 -14.80
N VAL A 190 -2.94 -22.47 -14.22
CA VAL A 190 -2.64 -22.52 -12.80
C VAL A 190 -3.75 -21.84 -11.99
N PHE A 191 -4.21 -20.65 -12.38
CA PHE A 191 -5.36 -20.01 -11.74
C PHE A 191 -6.64 -20.84 -11.84
N THR A 192 -6.88 -21.47 -13.00
CA THR A 192 -8.02 -22.38 -13.20
C THR A 192 -7.94 -23.61 -12.29
N GLU A 193 -6.75 -24.16 -12.08
CA GLU A 193 -6.52 -25.29 -11.17
C GLU A 193 -6.81 -24.90 -9.72
N LEU A 194 -6.31 -23.74 -9.26
CA LEU A 194 -6.57 -23.20 -7.94
C LEU A 194 -8.07 -22.93 -7.74
N GLU A 195 -8.73 -22.33 -8.72
CA GLU A 195 -10.17 -22.10 -8.70
C GLU A 195 -10.95 -23.42 -8.59
N SER A 196 -10.56 -24.46 -9.34
CA SER A 196 -11.18 -25.78 -9.27
C SER A 196 -11.07 -26.39 -7.86
N LEU A 197 -9.96 -26.17 -7.16
CA LEU A 197 -9.81 -26.58 -5.75
C LEU A 197 -10.80 -25.83 -4.85
N VAL A 198 -10.88 -24.50 -4.95
CA VAL A 198 -11.83 -23.69 -4.16
C VAL A 198 -13.28 -24.07 -4.47
N SER A 199 -13.61 -24.26 -5.75
CA SER A 199 -14.95 -24.66 -6.18
C SER A 199 -15.34 -26.03 -5.64
N ARG A 200 -14.43 -27.01 -5.67
CA ARG A 200 -14.67 -28.35 -5.10
C ARG A 200 -14.85 -28.30 -3.58
N PHE A 201 -14.02 -27.53 -2.88
CA PHE A 201 -14.09 -27.37 -1.44
C PHE A 201 -15.38 -26.66 -0.99
N GLY A 202 -15.87 -25.72 -1.80
CA GLY A 202 -17.01 -24.86 -1.47
C GLY A 202 -16.54 -23.55 -0.84
N GLY A 203 -16.85 -22.42 -1.46
CA GLY A 203 -16.36 -21.11 -1.05
C GLY A 203 -16.81 -20.73 0.36
N ALA A 204 -18.05 -21.05 0.75
CA ALA A 204 -18.52 -20.76 2.12
C ALA A 204 -17.76 -21.55 3.19
N ASN A 205 -17.37 -22.80 2.90
CA ASN A 205 -16.54 -23.61 3.79
C ASN A 205 -15.15 -22.99 3.94
N LEU A 206 -14.52 -22.62 2.82
CA LEU A 206 -13.18 -22.05 2.83
C LEU A 206 -13.16 -20.67 3.51
N MET A 207 -14.16 -19.81 3.29
CA MET A 207 -14.32 -18.55 4.04
C MET A 207 -14.39 -18.79 5.55
N THR A 208 -15.18 -19.78 5.98
CA THR A 208 -15.29 -20.16 7.40
C THR A 208 -13.93 -20.52 7.99
N ILE A 209 -13.16 -21.35 7.28
CA ILE A 209 -11.81 -21.76 7.71
C ILE A 209 -10.83 -20.58 7.72
N ILE A 210 -10.87 -19.71 6.72
CA ILE A 210 -10.00 -18.52 6.65
C ILE A 210 -10.25 -17.62 7.87
N PHE A 211 -11.50 -17.27 8.17
CA PHE A 211 -11.78 -16.40 9.30
C PHE A 211 -11.52 -17.07 10.65
N GLN A 212 -11.75 -18.39 10.78
CA GLN A 212 -11.34 -19.14 11.96
C GLN A 212 -9.83 -19.14 12.15
N HIS A 213 -9.06 -19.36 11.08
CA HIS A 213 -7.60 -19.31 11.10
C HIS A 213 -7.09 -17.93 11.54
N LEU A 214 -7.66 -16.84 11.00
CA LEU A 214 -7.34 -15.48 11.41
C LEU A 214 -7.68 -15.24 12.89
N ASN A 215 -8.84 -15.70 13.36
CA ASN A 215 -9.25 -15.56 14.75
C ASN A 215 -8.33 -16.31 15.71
N LEU A 216 -8.04 -17.59 15.44
CA LEU A 216 -7.13 -18.43 16.23
C LEU A 216 -5.69 -17.87 16.26
N SER A 217 -5.32 -17.09 15.26
CA SER A 217 -4.03 -16.39 15.18
C SER A 217 -4.05 -15.01 15.86
N ASN A 218 -5.06 -14.73 16.71
CA ASN A 218 -5.28 -13.45 17.40
C ASN A 218 -5.28 -12.24 16.45
N ARG A 219 -5.83 -12.41 15.24
CA ARG A 219 -5.92 -11.33 14.25
C ARG A 219 -7.25 -10.58 14.30
N TYR A 220 -8.21 -10.94 15.15
CA TYR A 220 -9.45 -10.18 15.27
C TYR A 220 -9.32 -9.11 16.36
N SER A 221 -9.78 -7.90 16.08
CA SER A 221 -9.87 -6.81 17.05
C SER A 221 -11.32 -6.59 17.44
N ASP A 222 -11.68 -6.88 18.69
CA ASP A 222 -13.03 -6.62 19.21
C ASP A 222 -13.34 -5.11 19.20
N ARG A 223 -12.34 -4.29 19.51
CA ARG A 223 -12.46 -2.82 19.53
C ARG A 223 -12.90 -2.26 18.17
N TYR A 224 -12.24 -2.68 17.11
CA TYR A 224 -12.50 -2.19 15.75
C TYR A 224 -13.42 -3.10 14.94
N GLN A 225 -13.84 -4.23 15.54
CA GLN A 225 -14.62 -5.30 14.96
C GLN A 225 -14.15 -5.77 13.58
N ARG A 226 -12.83 -5.86 13.36
CA ARG A 226 -12.21 -6.22 12.07
C ARG A 226 -11.05 -7.17 12.24
N PHE A 227 -10.65 -7.82 11.14
CA PHE A 227 -9.43 -8.61 11.08
C PHE A 227 -8.22 -7.77 10.69
N HIS A 228 -7.14 -7.92 11.44
CA HIS A 228 -5.82 -7.34 11.22
C HIS A 228 -5.03 -8.19 10.22
N ILE A 229 -5.25 -7.90 8.94
CA ILE A 229 -4.54 -8.51 7.81
C ILE A 229 -3.54 -7.47 7.29
N TYR A 230 -2.34 -7.49 7.85
CA TYR A 230 -1.31 -6.48 7.63
C TYR A 230 -0.02 -7.08 7.10
N ARG A 231 0.89 -6.23 6.62
CA ARG A 231 2.20 -6.66 6.12
C ARG A 231 3.03 -7.21 7.27
N THR A 232 3.25 -8.53 7.28
CA THR A 232 4.22 -9.13 8.18
C THR A 232 5.60 -8.89 7.59
N ALA A 233 6.40 -8.04 8.21
CA ALA A 233 7.80 -7.87 7.88
C ALA A 233 8.65 -8.14 9.14
N SER A 234 9.71 -8.91 8.97
CA SER A 234 10.63 -9.24 10.06
C SER A 234 11.74 -8.19 10.20
N MET A 235 12.31 -8.09 11.41
CA MET A 235 13.58 -7.37 11.63
C MET A 235 14.76 -8.16 11.05
N MET A 236 14.67 -9.50 11.11
CA MET A 236 15.60 -10.41 10.44
C MET A 236 14.94 -10.92 9.17
N VAL A 237 15.41 -10.43 8.02
CA VAL A 237 14.77 -10.65 6.71
C VAL A 237 14.59 -12.14 6.40
N SER A 238 15.47 -12.98 6.90
CA SER A 238 15.46 -14.43 6.68
C SER A 238 14.36 -15.20 7.42
N ASP A 239 13.86 -14.68 8.55
CA ASP A 239 12.72 -15.25 9.28
C ASP A 239 11.38 -15.05 8.56
N GLN A 240 11.39 -14.26 7.47
CA GLN A 240 10.18 -13.96 6.73
C GLN A 240 9.62 -15.22 6.07
N GLN A 241 8.33 -15.49 6.31
CA GLN A 241 7.58 -16.54 5.63
C GLN A 241 6.67 -15.97 4.55
N ARG A 242 6.34 -16.79 3.54
CA ARG A 242 5.34 -16.44 2.53
C ARG A 242 3.97 -16.22 3.19
N GLN A 243 3.36 -15.08 2.91
CA GLN A 243 2.05 -14.72 3.42
C GLN A 243 0.94 -15.41 2.62
N ILE A 244 -0.14 -15.75 3.31
CA ILE A 244 -1.35 -16.31 2.67
C ILE A 244 -2.13 -15.16 2.03
N PRO A 245 -2.48 -15.22 0.72
CA PRO A 245 -3.21 -14.17 0.04
C PRO A 245 -4.70 -14.23 0.35
N PHE A 246 -5.08 -13.90 1.59
CA PHE A 246 -6.46 -14.01 2.08
C PHE A 246 -7.45 -13.23 1.22
N GLY A 247 -7.12 -11.98 0.84
CA GLY A 247 -7.95 -11.16 -0.03
C GLY A 247 -8.33 -11.85 -1.33
N PHE A 248 -7.34 -12.41 -2.04
CA PHE A 248 -7.56 -13.16 -3.26
C PHE A 248 -8.40 -14.40 -3.04
N LEU A 249 -8.06 -15.22 -2.05
CA LEU A 249 -8.79 -16.46 -1.75
C LEU A 249 -10.25 -16.19 -1.39
N LEU A 250 -10.52 -15.17 -0.58
CA LEU A 250 -11.87 -14.79 -0.19
C LEU A 250 -12.68 -14.31 -1.39
N HIS A 251 -12.10 -13.49 -2.29
CA HIS A 251 -12.78 -13.11 -3.53
C HIS A 251 -13.02 -14.31 -4.47
N LEU A 252 -12.13 -15.29 -4.49
CA LEU A 252 -12.34 -16.54 -5.23
C LEU A 252 -13.46 -17.39 -4.60
N CYS A 253 -13.60 -17.38 -3.28
CA CYS A 253 -14.72 -18.02 -2.58
C CYS A 253 -16.08 -17.41 -2.96
N LEU A 254 -16.14 -16.09 -3.17
CA LEU A 254 -17.37 -15.40 -3.57
C LEU A 254 -17.92 -15.88 -4.92
N LYS A 255 -17.04 -16.33 -5.82
CA LYS A 255 -17.42 -16.91 -7.11
C LYS A 255 -18.10 -18.28 -6.95
N HIS A 256 -17.78 -18.99 -5.87
CA HIS A 256 -18.31 -20.32 -5.55
C HIS A 256 -18.99 -20.33 -4.16
N PRO A 257 -20.01 -19.50 -3.91
CA PRO A 257 -20.43 -19.11 -2.55
C PRO A 257 -21.22 -20.18 -1.79
N ASN A 258 -21.41 -21.38 -2.36
CA ASN A 258 -22.22 -22.42 -1.75
C ASN A 258 -21.41 -23.27 -0.75
N TYR A 259 -22.08 -23.77 0.29
CA TYR A 259 -21.58 -24.86 1.13
C TYR A 259 -21.55 -26.15 0.32
N LYS A 260 -20.47 -26.92 0.41
CA LYS A 260 -20.38 -28.28 -0.14
C LYS A 260 -19.95 -29.22 0.96
N PHE A 261 -20.68 -30.31 1.19
CA PHE A 261 -20.16 -31.37 2.04
C PHE A 261 -19.12 -32.13 1.22
N PRO A 262 -17.86 -32.25 1.65
CA PRO A 262 -16.87 -33.05 0.94
C PRO A 262 -17.42 -34.47 0.80
N SER A 263 -17.75 -34.88 -0.43
CA SER A 263 -18.29 -36.21 -0.68
C SER A 263 -17.17 -37.22 -0.51
N GLY A 264 -17.16 -37.90 0.64
CA GLY A 264 -16.19 -38.95 0.98
C GLY A 264 -14.94 -38.40 1.67
N LEU A 265 -14.77 -38.78 2.95
CA LEU A 265 -13.52 -38.69 3.73
C LEU A 265 -12.46 -39.64 3.13
N THR A 266 -12.12 -39.46 1.86
CA THR A 266 -11.03 -40.20 1.21
C THR A 266 -9.79 -39.33 1.22
N GLN A 267 -8.87 -39.72 2.11
CA GLN A 267 -7.52 -39.22 2.34
C GLN A 267 -6.90 -38.47 1.15
N GLY A 268 -6.63 -37.17 1.33
CA GLY A 268 -5.75 -36.37 0.46
C GLY A 268 -6.27 -34.97 0.08
N PHE A 269 -7.58 -34.73 0.11
CA PHE A 269 -8.20 -33.47 -0.37
C PHE A 269 -8.87 -32.62 0.72
N ASP A 270 -8.75 -33.01 1.99
CA ASP A 270 -9.34 -32.32 3.16
C ASP A 270 -8.47 -31.21 3.75
N ASN A 271 -7.38 -30.81 3.07
CA ASN A 271 -6.39 -29.91 3.66
C ASN A 271 -6.51 -28.47 3.13
N PRO A 272 -7.20 -27.54 3.82
CA PRO A 272 -7.23 -26.13 3.45
C PRO A 272 -5.83 -25.50 3.37
N GLN A 273 -4.85 -26.05 4.10
CA GLN A 273 -3.46 -25.60 4.04
C GLN A 273 -2.85 -25.76 2.64
N ALA A 274 -3.20 -26.81 1.91
CA ALA A 274 -2.69 -27.01 0.54
C ALA A 274 -3.22 -25.93 -0.42
N ILE A 275 -4.45 -25.45 -0.22
CA ILE A 275 -5.01 -24.32 -0.98
C ILE A 275 -4.27 -23.03 -0.61
N PHE A 276 -3.98 -22.81 0.68
CA PHE A 276 -3.22 -21.65 1.14
C PHE A 276 -1.80 -21.62 0.58
N GLU A 277 -1.08 -22.74 0.64
CA GLU A 277 0.27 -22.89 0.08
C GLU A 277 0.26 -22.68 -1.43
N PHE A 278 -0.66 -23.32 -2.16
CA PHE A 278 -0.77 -23.16 -3.60
C PHE A 278 -1.03 -21.70 -3.96
N ALA A 279 -2.01 -21.04 -3.34
CA ALA A 279 -2.29 -19.64 -3.59
C ALA A 279 -1.10 -18.73 -3.28
N SER A 280 -0.36 -19.01 -2.21
CA SER A 280 0.84 -18.26 -1.83
C SER A 280 1.94 -18.36 -2.89
N TYR A 281 2.19 -19.57 -3.43
CA TYR A 281 3.13 -19.74 -4.55
C TYR A 281 2.69 -19.00 -5.81
N VAL A 282 1.40 -19.12 -6.18
CA VAL A 282 0.86 -18.45 -7.37
C VAL A 282 1.06 -16.94 -7.28
N VAL A 283 0.70 -16.34 -6.14
CA VAL A 283 0.82 -14.91 -5.93
C VAL A 283 2.29 -14.46 -5.88
N GLN A 284 3.15 -15.20 -5.18
CA GLN A 284 4.57 -14.85 -5.05
C GLN A 284 5.25 -14.84 -6.43
N ALA A 285 5.01 -15.86 -7.26
CA ALA A 285 5.59 -15.96 -8.60
C ALA A 285 5.01 -14.95 -9.59
N ALA A 286 3.72 -14.62 -9.50
CA ALA A 286 3.05 -13.77 -10.47
C ALA A 286 3.16 -12.26 -10.19
N TYR A 287 3.33 -11.87 -8.92
CA TYR A 287 3.24 -10.46 -8.52
C TYR A 287 4.45 -9.93 -7.74
N ASP A 288 5.13 -10.77 -6.93
CA ASP A 288 6.25 -10.36 -6.05
C ASP A 288 6.02 -9.02 -5.32
N VAL A 289 4.93 -8.96 -4.53
CA VAL A 289 4.59 -7.74 -3.77
C VAL A 289 4.67 -7.92 -2.25
N GLN A 290 5.05 -9.10 -1.78
CA GLN A 290 5.31 -9.34 -0.36
C GLN A 290 6.45 -8.44 0.13
N VAL A 291 6.40 -8.10 1.42
CA VAL A 291 7.43 -7.31 2.12
C VAL A 291 8.30 -8.25 2.92
N TYR A 292 9.60 -8.07 2.84
CA TYR A 292 10.61 -8.88 3.55
C TYR A 292 11.27 -8.10 4.67
N ASN A 293 11.35 -6.77 4.56
CA ASN A 293 11.97 -5.91 5.57
C ASN A 293 11.07 -4.72 5.93
N ARG A 294 11.00 -4.38 7.23
CA ARG A 294 10.21 -3.23 7.74
C ARG A 294 10.64 -1.89 7.17
N TRP A 295 11.91 -1.77 6.79
CA TRP A 295 12.47 -0.54 6.22
C TRP A 295 12.20 -0.40 4.71
N GLU A 296 11.53 -1.36 4.06
CA GLU A 296 11.26 -1.31 2.61
C GLU A 296 10.47 -0.09 2.16
N PHE A 297 9.72 0.56 3.05
CA PHE A 297 8.89 1.72 2.72
C PHE A 297 9.50 3.06 3.14
N ILE A 298 10.73 3.07 3.64
CA ILE A 298 11.40 4.29 4.12
C ILE A 298 12.43 4.74 3.08
N ASN A 299 12.62 6.06 2.94
CA ASN A 299 13.60 6.70 2.05
C ASN A 299 13.48 6.30 0.57
N LYS A 300 12.26 6.35 0.04
CA LYS A 300 12.03 6.12 -1.40
C LYS A 300 12.09 7.43 -2.16
N ASP A 301 12.82 7.44 -3.28
CA ASP A 301 12.92 8.60 -4.16
C ASP A 301 11.84 8.59 -5.27
N GLY A 302 11.75 9.68 -6.01
CA GLY A 302 10.80 9.82 -7.11
C GLY A 302 11.04 8.89 -8.31
N GLY A 303 12.21 8.26 -8.41
CA GLY A 303 12.48 7.23 -9.43
C GLY A 303 11.74 5.92 -9.15
N ASP A 304 11.58 5.57 -7.87
CA ASP A 304 10.98 4.30 -7.44
C ASP A 304 9.51 4.45 -6.97
N ILE A 305 8.99 5.68 -6.82
CA ILE A 305 7.67 5.95 -6.24
C ILE A 305 6.51 5.26 -6.98
N LEU A 306 6.56 5.15 -8.30
CA LEU A 306 5.49 4.48 -9.07
C LEU A 306 5.49 2.96 -8.81
N ALA A 307 6.67 2.37 -8.68
CA ALA A 307 6.82 0.96 -8.34
C ALA A 307 6.33 0.71 -6.90
N LEU A 308 6.67 1.61 -5.97
CA LEU A 308 6.19 1.59 -4.58
C LEU A 308 4.66 1.63 -4.51
N CYS A 309 4.03 2.62 -5.15
CA CYS A 309 2.57 2.76 -5.15
C CYS A 309 1.89 1.52 -5.75
N ARG A 310 2.45 0.96 -6.82
CA ARG A 310 1.94 -0.28 -7.42
C ARG A 310 2.09 -1.47 -6.47
N GLN A 311 3.23 -1.62 -5.81
CA GLN A 311 3.47 -2.70 -4.83
C GLN A 311 2.44 -2.61 -3.68
N ILE A 312 2.23 -1.41 -3.13
CA ILE A 312 1.29 -1.18 -2.03
C ILE A 312 -0.13 -1.58 -2.44
N VAL A 313 -0.62 -1.04 -3.55
CA VAL A 313 -2.01 -1.29 -3.96
C VAL A 313 -2.25 -2.74 -4.35
N LEU A 314 -1.27 -3.39 -5.00
CA LEU A 314 -1.41 -4.81 -5.35
C LEU A 314 -1.40 -5.67 -4.08
N TRP A 315 -0.52 -5.39 -3.13
CA TRP A 315 -0.53 -6.10 -1.85
C TRP A 315 -1.87 -5.95 -1.13
N ASP A 316 -2.40 -4.71 -1.03
CA ASP A 316 -3.67 -4.45 -0.34
C ASP A 316 -4.85 -5.23 -0.94
N ASN A 317 -4.86 -5.44 -2.27
CA ASN A 317 -5.91 -6.20 -2.95
C ASN A 317 -5.70 -7.71 -2.94
N ILE A 318 -4.46 -8.18 -2.87
CA ILE A 318 -4.11 -9.60 -2.88
C ILE A 318 -4.26 -10.21 -1.48
N PHE A 319 -3.77 -9.51 -0.46
CA PHE A 319 -3.64 -10.04 0.89
C PHE A 319 -4.74 -9.57 1.81
N ALA A 320 -5.10 -8.28 1.76
CA ALA A 320 -6.03 -7.66 2.70
C ALA A 320 -7.46 -7.52 2.15
N LEU A 321 -8.34 -6.96 2.99
CA LEU A 321 -9.75 -6.69 2.68
C LEU A 321 -10.12 -5.27 3.13
N PRO A 322 -10.97 -4.56 2.36
CA PRO A 322 -11.62 -3.37 2.89
C PRO A 322 -12.57 -3.78 4.02
N GLN A 323 -12.38 -3.20 5.20
CA GLN A 323 -13.14 -3.56 6.39
C GLN A 323 -13.47 -2.33 7.24
N ALA A 324 -14.67 -2.33 7.81
CA ALA A 324 -15.09 -1.35 8.80
C ALA A 324 -16.07 -2.00 9.79
N ARG A 325 -16.19 -1.44 10.99
CA ARG A 325 -17.25 -1.82 11.92
C ARG A 325 -18.61 -1.53 11.27
N MET A 326 -19.52 -2.51 11.33
CA MET A 326 -20.80 -2.44 10.62
C MET A 326 -21.67 -1.30 11.14
N SER A 327 -21.85 -1.20 12.46
CA SER A 327 -22.58 -0.11 13.10
C SER A 327 -22.11 1.27 12.66
N LEU A 328 -20.79 1.50 12.64
CA LEU A 328 -20.19 2.78 12.23
C LEU A 328 -20.42 3.04 10.74
N SER A 329 -20.34 2.00 9.89
CA SER A 329 -20.60 2.14 8.45
C SER A 329 -22.07 2.49 8.17
N LEU A 330 -23.00 1.90 8.93
CA LEU A 330 -24.42 2.22 8.84
C LEU A 330 -24.72 3.63 9.33
N GLU A 331 -24.09 4.06 10.43
CA GLU A 331 -24.20 5.43 10.93
C GLU A 331 -23.70 6.45 9.90
N ILE A 332 -22.49 6.24 9.37
CA ILE A 332 -21.92 7.11 8.32
C ILE A 332 -22.88 7.19 7.13
N ALA A 333 -23.37 6.04 6.65
CA ALA A 333 -24.30 6.02 5.52
C ALA A 333 -25.58 6.81 5.85
N GLU A 334 -26.20 6.57 7.01
CA GLU A 334 -27.44 7.24 7.41
C GLU A 334 -27.27 8.76 7.51
N GLU A 335 -26.16 9.22 8.07
CA GLU A 335 -25.82 10.65 8.19
C GLU A 335 -25.58 11.31 6.83
N LEU A 336 -24.84 10.65 5.93
CA LEU A 336 -24.54 11.20 4.61
C LEU A 336 -25.77 11.28 3.69
N PHE A 337 -26.79 10.45 3.93
CA PHE A 337 -28.07 10.48 3.21
C PHE A 337 -29.12 11.38 3.88
N GLN A 338 -28.78 12.20 4.88
CA GLN A 338 -29.70 13.17 5.47
C GLN A 338 -30.11 14.28 4.49
N CYS A 339 -29.30 14.59 3.48
CA CYS A 339 -29.65 15.56 2.44
C CYS A 339 -30.83 15.14 1.55
N ILE A 340 -31.28 13.88 1.64
CA ILE A 340 -32.41 13.36 0.86
C ILE A 340 -33.55 12.96 1.81
N GLU A 341 -34.70 13.60 1.61
CA GLU A 341 -35.93 13.33 2.36
C GLU A 341 -36.54 11.96 2.01
N ASP A 342 -37.13 11.29 3.00
CA ASP A 342 -37.78 9.97 2.85
C ASP A 342 -38.82 9.95 1.72
N GLY A 343 -39.65 11.00 1.60
CA GLY A 343 -40.67 11.06 0.55
C GLY A 343 -40.09 11.06 -0.87
N ARG A 344 -38.89 11.62 -1.06
CA ARG A 344 -38.19 11.59 -2.35
C ARG A 344 -37.64 10.19 -2.65
N ILE A 345 -37.06 9.53 -1.65
CA ILE A 345 -36.57 8.15 -1.79
C ILE A 345 -37.75 7.20 -2.02
N GLU A 346 -38.86 7.36 -1.33
CA GLU A 346 -40.07 6.55 -1.51
C GLU A 346 -40.65 6.71 -2.92
N LYS A 347 -40.64 7.93 -3.48
CA LYS A 347 -41.06 8.14 -4.87
C LYS A 347 -40.12 7.48 -5.89
N SER A 348 -38.82 7.48 -5.65
CA SER A 348 -37.82 6.97 -6.60
C SER A 348 -37.61 5.46 -6.51
N LEU A 349 -37.55 4.91 -5.29
CA LEU A 349 -37.24 3.52 -5.02
C LEU A 349 -38.43 2.74 -4.45
N GLY A 350 -39.51 3.39 -4.00
CA GLY A 350 -40.67 2.72 -3.39
C GLY A 350 -40.39 2.11 -2.02
N LEU A 351 -39.48 2.72 -1.26
CA LEU A 351 -39.12 2.38 0.12
C LEU A 351 -38.75 3.66 0.88
N LYS A 352 -38.87 3.65 2.21
CA LYS A 352 -38.39 4.76 3.03
C LYS A 352 -36.93 4.57 3.45
N LYS A 353 -36.20 5.67 3.62
CA LYS A 353 -34.82 5.65 4.11
C LYS A 353 -34.75 5.00 5.50
N SER A 354 -35.69 5.37 6.36
CA SER A 354 -35.86 4.79 7.69
C SER A 354 -35.99 3.26 7.66
N GLU A 355 -36.85 2.72 6.78
CA GLU A 355 -37.02 1.26 6.59
C GLU A 355 -35.73 0.59 6.08
N PHE A 356 -34.98 1.25 5.19
CA PHE A 356 -33.70 0.74 4.70
C PHE A 356 -32.70 0.53 5.85
N PHE A 357 -32.49 1.55 6.69
CA PHE A 357 -31.55 1.46 7.81
C PHE A 357 -32.05 0.55 8.93
N GLU A 358 -33.35 0.49 9.18
CA GLU A 358 -33.94 -0.47 10.15
C GLU A 358 -33.67 -1.92 9.72
N ILE A 359 -33.83 -2.25 8.44
CA ILE A 359 -33.49 -3.57 7.89
C ILE A 359 -31.99 -3.84 7.99
N CYS A 360 -31.13 -2.85 7.70
CA CYS A 360 -29.69 -3.03 7.80
C CYS A 360 -29.23 -3.33 9.23
N ARG A 361 -29.82 -2.67 10.24
CA ARG A 361 -29.54 -2.94 11.66
C ARG A 361 -30.10 -4.30 12.11
N ALA A 362 -31.25 -4.73 11.60
CA ALA A 362 -31.75 -6.09 11.85
C ALA A 362 -30.80 -7.16 11.27
N ILE A 363 -30.21 -6.90 10.10
CA ILE A 363 -29.18 -7.76 9.51
C ILE A 363 -27.91 -7.78 10.37
N GLU A 364 -27.46 -6.63 10.87
CA GLU A 364 -26.34 -6.56 11.83
C GLU A 364 -26.60 -7.45 13.06
N ASN A 365 -27.82 -7.37 13.61
CA ASN A 365 -28.22 -8.19 14.76
C ASN A 365 -28.24 -9.69 14.44
N ILE A 366 -28.65 -10.09 13.23
CA ILE A 366 -28.57 -11.50 12.79
C ILE A 366 -27.12 -11.97 12.72
N CYS A 367 -26.20 -11.11 12.26
CA CYS A 367 -24.79 -11.45 12.21
C CYS A 367 -24.20 -11.65 13.62
N GLY A 368 -24.61 -10.84 14.60
CA GLY A 368 -24.12 -10.90 15.98
C GLY A 368 -22.60 -10.85 16.05
N ASP A 369 -22.02 -11.67 16.92
CA ASP A 369 -20.55 -11.80 17.09
C ASP A 369 -19.95 -12.92 16.25
N PHE A 370 -20.70 -13.45 15.27
CA PHE A 370 -20.18 -14.51 14.42
C PHE A 370 -19.06 -14.00 13.50
N LEU A 371 -17.90 -14.64 13.57
CA LEU A 371 -16.68 -14.25 12.86
C LEU A 371 -16.53 -14.96 11.51
N GLY A 372 -17.60 -15.11 10.74
CA GLY A 372 -17.57 -15.81 9.46
C GLY A 372 -18.85 -15.61 8.62
N PRO A 373 -19.10 -16.48 7.63
CA PRO A 373 -20.27 -16.38 6.78
C PRO A 373 -21.58 -16.65 7.54
N VAL A 374 -22.51 -15.70 7.49
CA VAL A 374 -23.83 -15.80 8.12
C VAL A 374 -24.88 -15.99 7.05
N VAL A 375 -25.73 -17.02 7.20
CA VAL A 375 -26.82 -17.33 6.28
C VAL A 375 -28.16 -17.09 6.93
N PHE A 376 -29.05 -16.40 6.22
CA PHE A 376 -30.40 -16.09 6.67
C PHE A 376 -31.37 -16.00 5.48
N SER A 377 -32.63 -15.70 5.76
CA SER A 377 -33.71 -15.57 4.79
C SER A 377 -34.52 -14.29 5.04
N ALA A 378 -35.30 -13.88 4.04
CA ALA A 378 -36.25 -12.78 4.21
C ALA A 378 -37.30 -13.06 5.31
N LYS A 379 -37.58 -14.33 5.62
CA LYS A 379 -38.49 -14.71 6.71
C LYS A 379 -37.88 -14.40 8.08
N ASP A 380 -36.58 -14.61 8.25
CA ASP A 380 -35.88 -14.30 9.50
C ASP A 380 -35.94 -12.80 9.80
N LEU A 381 -35.73 -11.96 8.79
CA LEU A 381 -35.90 -10.52 8.90
C LEU A 381 -37.35 -10.12 9.17
N LYS A 382 -38.32 -10.80 8.56
CA LYS A 382 -39.75 -10.52 8.78
C LYS A 382 -40.21 -10.85 10.20
N LEU A 383 -39.60 -11.85 10.85
CA LEU A 383 -39.83 -12.17 12.26
C LEU A 383 -39.32 -11.06 13.19
N ILE A 384 -38.16 -10.47 12.87
CA ILE A 384 -37.57 -9.36 13.63
C ILE A 384 -38.33 -8.05 13.39
N LEU A 385 -38.80 -7.82 12.15
CA LEU A 385 -39.45 -6.59 11.70
C LEU A 385 -40.90 -6.85 11.24
N PRO A 386 -41.81 -7.23 12.17
CA PRO A 386 -43.18 -7.61 11.83
C PRO A 386 -43.99 -6.45 11.22
N MET A 387 -43.62 -5.19 11.52
CA MET A 387 -44.33 -3.99 11.05
C MET A 387 -43.97 -3.57 9.61
N ILE A 388 -42.79 -3.96 9.09
CA ILE A 388 -42.40 -3.62 7.72
C ILE A 388 -43.09 -4.58 6.74
N GLU A 389 -43.83 -4.05 5.77
CA GLU A 389 -44.50 -4.86 4.75
C GLU A 389 -43.51 -5.76 4.00
N MET A 390 -43.90 -7.02 3.73
CA MET A 390 -43.02 -7.99 3.08
C MET A 390 -42.51 -7.52 1.71
N GLN A 391 -43.34 -6.78 0.96
CA GLN A 391 -42.95 -6.21 -0.33
C GLN A 391 -41.83 -5.17 -0.20
N ARG A 392 -41.88 -4.32 0.83
CA ARG A 392 -40.84 -3.32 1.12
C ARG A 392 -39.56 -3.98 1.59
N LEU A 393 -39.67 -4.98 2.48
CA LEU A 393 -38.56 -5.79 2.96
C LEU A 393 -37.81 -6.48 1.80
N VAL A 394 -38.54 -7.16 0.90
CA VAL A 394 -37.96 -7.79 -0.29
C VAL A 394 -37.29 -6.77 -1.20
N ARG A 395 -37.85 -5.57 -1.31
CA ARG A 395 -37.27 -4.50 -2.13
C ARG A 395 -35.92 -4.03 -1.58
N VAL A 396 -35.82 -3.78 -0.27
CA VAL A 396 -34.56 -3.42 0.38
C VAL A 396 -33.53 -4.54 0.23
N ILE A 397 -33.92 -5.80 0.47
CA ILE A 397 -33.05 -6.96 0.25
C ILE A 397 -32.55 -7.00 -1.21
N GLY A 398 -33.41 -6.70 -2.19
CA GLY A 398 -33.02 -6.65 -3.60
C GLY A 398 -31.95 -5.59 -3.91
N LEU A 399 -31.97 -4.45 -3.22
CA LEU A 399 -30.92 -3.44 -3.34
C LEU A 399 -29.59 -3.94 -2.74
N LEU A 400 -29.67 -4.62 -1.60
CA LEU A 400 -28.52 -5.12 -0.85
C LEU A 400 -27.92 -6.42 -1.37
N THR A 401 -28.60 -7.13 -2.28
CA THR A 401 -28.21 -8.48 -2.70
C THR A 401 -27.66 -8.54 -4.12
N HIS A 402 -26.49 -9.16 -4.29
CA HIS A 402 -25.96 -9.53 -5.59
C HIS A 402 -26.78 -10.64 -6.24
N PRO A 403 -27.03 -10.58 -7.56
CA PRO A 403 -27.67 -11.67 -8.27
C PRO A 403 -26.79 -12.94 -8.26
N ARG A 404 -27.39 -14.09 -8.55
CA ARG A 404 -26.62 -15.32 -8.83
C ARG A 404 -25.66 -15.10 -9.99
N GLY A 405 -24.48 -15.70 -9.90
CA GLY A 405 -23.45 -15.56 -10.92
C GLY A 405 -22.70 -14.22 -10.89
N PHE A 406 -22.89 -13.40 -9.85
CA PHE A 406 -22.00 -12.27 -9.64
C PHE A 406 -20.55 -12.77 -9.46
N ASN A 407 -19.57 -11.97 -9.89
CA ASN A 407 -18.15 -12.30 -9.77
C ASN A 407 -17.67 -13.51 -10.61
N GLU A 408 -18.47 -14.03 -11.55
CA GLU A 408 -18.11 -15.20 -12.40
C GLU A 408 -16.84 -15.01 -13.24
N ARG A 409 -16.47 -13.77 -13.56
CA ARG A 409 -15.28 -13.50 -14.36
C ARG A 409 -14.00 -13.42 -13.53
N TYR A 410 -14.11 -13.16 -12.23
CA TYR A 410 -12.94 -13.03 -11.36
C TYR A 410 -12.13 -14.33 -11.31
N SER A 411 -10.86 -14.24 -11.70
CA SER A 411 -9.92 -15.36 -11.68
C SER A 411 -8.52 -14.96 -11.21
N LYS A 412 -8.17 -13.67 -11.29
CA LYS A 412 -6.83 -13.16 -10.99
C LYS A 412 -6.88 -12.06 -9.94
N PRO A 413 -5.91 -12.01 -9.01
CA PRO A 413 -5.88 -11.01 -7.96
C PRO A 413 -5.90 -9.56 -8.46
N ALA A 414 -5.14 -9.25 -9.51
CA ALA A 414 -5.04 -7.88 -10.04
C ALA A 414 -6.18 -7.46 -10.99
N ASN A 415 -7.15 -8.33 -11.29
CA ASN A 415 -8.27 -7.98 -12.18
C ASN A 415 -9.48 -7.45 -11.40
N LEU A 416 -9.37 -6.26 -10.84
CA LEU A 416 -10.43 -5.67 -10.02
C LEU A 416 -11.62 -5.14 -10.83
N PHE A 417 -11.52 -5.10 -12.16
CA PHE A 417 -12.68 -4.80 -13.01
C PHE A 417 -13.73 -5.92 -12.95
N GLU A 418 -13.30 -7.15 -12.68
CA GLU A 418 -14.14 -8.33 -12.56
C GLU A 418 -14.53 -8.66 -11.12
N ASN A 419 -13.95 -7.95 -10.14
CA ASN A 419 -14.39 -7.98 -8.76
C ASN A 419 -15.59 -7.05 -8.62
N ASP A 420 -16.77 -7.59 -8.31
CA ASP A 420 -17.99 -6.79 -8.18
C ASP A 420 -18.55 -6.73 -6.76
N PHE A 421 -17.91 -7.41 -5.81
CA PHE A 421 -18.44 -7.57 -4.45
C PHE A 421 -18.73 -6.25 -3.76
N PHE A 422 -17.87 -5.24 -3.95
CA PHE A 422 -17.98 -3.93 -3.31
C PHE A 422 -19.24 -3.12 -3.64
N LYS A 423 -20.08 -3.57 -4.58
CA LYS A 423 -21.35 -2.88 -4.90
C LYS A 423 -22.46 -3.20 -3.91
N LYS A 424 -22.46 -4.39 -3.30
CA LYS A 424 -23.56 -4.84 -2.43
C LYS A 424 -23.06 -5.78 -1.33
N PRO A 425 -23.65 -5.75 -0.12
CA PRO A 425 -23.15 -6.53 1.03
C PRO A 425 -23.59 -8.00 1.05
N ILE A 426 -24.69 -8.37 0.38
CA ILE A 426 -25.32 -9.69 0.51
C ILE A 426 -25.20 -10.49 -0.78
N ILE A 427 -25.11 -11.82 -0.64
CA ILE A 427 -25.04 -12.77 -1.73
C ILE A 427 -26.27 -13.67 -1.72
N GLN A 428 -26.87 -13.89 -2.88
CA GLN A 428 -27.91 -14.89 -3.03
C GLN A 428 -27.33 -16.28 -3.29
N LEU A 429 -27.70 -17.26 -2.46
CA LEU A 429 -27.31 -18.66 -2.60
C LEU A 429 -28.21 -19.42 -3.60
N ALA A 430 -27.75 -20.61 -4.01
CA ALA A 430 -28.44 -21.45 -4.99
C ALA A 430 -29.82 -21.96 -4.52
N ASP A 431 -30.03 -22.09 -3.21
CA ASP A 431 -31.31 -22.46 -2.59
C ASP A 431 -32.22 -21.26 -2.30
N GLY A 432 -31.78 -20.04 -2.64
CA GLY A 432 -32.54 -18.80 -2.44
C GLY A 432 -32.33 -18.13 -1.09
N ARG A 433 -31.54 -18.72 -0.18
CA ARG A 433 -31.10 -18.05 1.05
C ARG A 433 -30.11 -16.92 0.74
N LEU A 434 -29.89 -16.08 1.73
CA LEU A 434 -29.02 -14.92 1.68
C LEU A 434 -27.80 -15.18 2.56
N MET A 435 -26.63 -14.72 2.13
CA MET A 435 -25.38 -14.85 2.87
C MET A 435 -24.66 -13.52 2.96
N ILE A 436 -24.17 -13.20 4.16
CA ILE A 436 -23.15 -12.17 4.39
C ILE A 436 -21.83 -12.90 4.61
N PRO A 437 -20.81 -12.72 3.74
CA PRO A 437 -19.53 -13.42 3.87
C PRO A 437 -18.86 -13.18 5.21
N GLN A 438 -18.83 -11.93 5.65
CA GLN A 438 -18.39 -11.50 6.98
C GLN A 438 -18.84 -10.03 7.18
N LYS A 439 -19.27 -9.68 8.40
CA LYS A 439 -19.92 -8.38 8.70
C LYS A 439 -19.02 -7.16 8.41
N SER A 440 -17.76 -7.16 8.86
CA SER A 440 -16.85 -6.02 8.66
C SER A 440 -16.37 -5.85 7.23
N TRP A 441 -16.21 -6.94 6.48
CA TRP A 441 -15.87 -6.92 5.05
C TRP A 441 -17.05 -6.42 4.20
N SER A 442 -18.27 -6.72 4.61
CA SER A 442 -19.49 -6.31 3.89
C SER A 442 -19.93 -4.89 4.25
N ALA A 443 -19.50 -4.37 5.40
CA ALA A 443 -19.93 -3.09 5.96
C ALA A 443 -19.80 -1.87 5.01
N PRO A 444 -18.69 -1.68 4.27
CA PRO A 444 -18.58 -0.54 3.35
C PRO A 444 -19.62 -0.57 2.20
N ASN A 445 -20.13 -1.75 1.86
CA ASN A 445 -20.97 -1.94 0.68
C ASN A 445 -22.42 -1.47 0.91
N TYR A 446 -22.84 -1.21 2.15
CA TYR A 446 -24.17 -0.66 2.45
C TYR A 446 -24.34 0.76 1.89
N PHE A 447 -23.33 1.61 2.07
CA PHE A 447 -23.31 2.96 1.48
C PHE A 447 -23.36 2.87 -0.04
N GLU A 448 -22.50 2.06 -0.66
CA GLU A 448 -22.42 1.99 -2.12
C GLU A 448 -23.69 1.38 -2.75
N SER A 449 -24.33 0.42 -2.09
CA SER A 449 -25.61 -0.15 -2.54
C SER A 449 -26.71 0.91 -2.61
N LEU A 450 -26.84 1.76 -1.58
CA LEU A 450 -27.83 2.84 -1.58
C LEU A 450 -27.43 3.97 -2.55
N ALA A 451 -26.16 4.40 -2.53
CA ALA A 451 -25.64 5.44 -3.41
C ALA A 451 -25.86 5.09 -4.88
N SER A 452 -25.41 3.91 -5.32
CA SER A 452 -25.56 3.46 -6.71
C SER A 452 -27.01 3.37 -7.17
N SER A 453 -27.93 3.03 -6.25
CA SER A 453 -29.36 2.96 -6.53
C SER A 453 -30.01 4.34 -6.66
N LEU A 454 -29.48 5.36 -5.98
CA LEU A 454 -30.02 6.72 -5.97
C LEU A 454 -29.39 7.64 -7.05
N ARG A 455 -28.13 7.44 -7.44
CA ARG A 455 -27.44 8.26 -8.46
C ARG A 455 -28.29 8.54 -9.72
N PRO A 456 -29.04 7.57 -10.30
CA PRO A 456 -29.88 7.83 -11.48
C PRO A 456 -31.01 8.85 -11.25
N TYR A 457 -31.48 9.02 -10.01
CA TYR A 457 -32.60 9.89 -9.66
C TYR A 457 -32.15 11.24 -9.10
N PHE A 458 -30.91 11.35 -8.63
CA PHE A 458 -30.36 12.52 -7.95
C PHE A 458 -29.02 12.94 -8.57
N PRO A 459 -29.00 13.70 -9.69
CA PRO A 459 -27.77 14.03 -10.41
C PRO A 459 -26.71 14.82 -9.61
N LYS A 460 -27.14 15.56 -8.57
CA LYS A 460 -26.25 16.34 -7.70
C LYS A 460 -25.85 15.61 -6.41
N MET A 461 -26.29 14.36 -6.23
CA MET A 461 -26.13 13.62 -4.98
C MET A 461 -24.67 13.54 -4.50
N ASP A 462 -23.72 13.31 -5.40
CA ASP A 462 -22.31 13.23 -4.98
C ASP A 462 -21.80 14.59 -4.45
N SER A 463 -22.35 15.71 -4.91
CA SER A 463 -22.03 17.04 -4.36
C SER A 463 -22.69 17.23 -3.00
N ASP A 464 -23.95 16.83 -2.89
CA ASP A 464 -24.74 16.96 -1.65
C ASP A 464 -24.17 16.08 -0.52
N ILE A 465 -23.71 14.87 -0.85
CA ILE A 465 -22.99 13.97 0.09
C ILE A 465 -21.68 14.61 0.56
N GLY A 466 -20.97 15.33 -0.31
CA GLY A 466 -19.75 16.06 0.07
C GLY A 466 -20.04 17.11 1.15
N LEU A 467 -21.12 17.88 0.97
CA LEU A 467 -21.56 18.88 1.95
C LEU A 467 -22.06 18.23 3.24
N GLU A 468 -22.77 17.10 3.16
CA GLU A 468 -23.21 16.38 4.36
C GLU A 468 -22.06 15.74 5.13
N LEU A 469 -20.98 15.33 4.46
CA LEU A 469 -19.76 14.87 5.13
C LEU A 469 -19.17 15.95 6.04
N GLU A 470 -19.04 17.18 5.54
CA GLU A 470 -18.57 18.32 6.31
C GLU A 470 -19.50 18.60 7.50
N ARG A 471 -20.82 18.66 7.26
CA ARG A 471 -21.82 18.89 8.31
C ARG A 471 -21.80 17.81 9.38
N PHE A 472 -21.68 16.55 8.99
CA PHE A 472 -21.60 15.41 9.90
C PHE A 472 -20.36 15.51 10.80
N LEU A 473 -19.20 15.80 10.23
CA LEU A 473 -17.97 16.00 10.98
C LEU A 473 -18.09 17.16 11.97
N ILE A 474 -18.64 18.30 11.55
CA ILE A 474 -18.89 19.45 12.42
C ILE A 474 -19.78 19.04 13.60
N ARG A 475 -20.90 18.33 13.35
CA ARG A 475 -21.77 17.83 14.43
C ARG A 475 -21.02 16.93 15.41
N LYS A 476 -20.23 15.98 14.90
CA LYS A 476 -19.44 15.04 15.73
C LYS A 476 -18.40 15.75 16.57
N LEU A 477 -17.64 16.66 15.97
CA LEU A 477 -16.63 17.46 16.67
C LEU A 477 -17.26 18.42 17.68
N SER A 478 -18.34 19.12 17.34
CA SER A 478 -19.04 20.00 18.28
C SER A 478 -19.59 19.22 19.49
N SER A 479 -20.08 17.99 19.28
CA SER A 479 -20.54 17.13 20.39
C SER A 479 -19.43 16.74 21.38
N LYS A 480 -18.17 16.84 20.96
CA LYS A 480 -16.97 16.61 21.77
C LYS A 480 -16.35 17.91 22.32
N GLY A 481 -17.04 19.04 22.16
CA GLY A 481 -16.63 20.34 22.74
C GLY A 481 -15.52 21.05 21.97
N PHE A 482 -15.29 20.73 20.70
CA PHE A 482 -14.30 21.46 19.89
C PHE A 482 -14.76 22.87 19.55
N GLN A 483 -13.83 23.81 19.60
CA GLN A 483 -13.97 25.09 18.89
C GLN A 483 -13.66 24.85 17.41
N ILE A 484 -14.66 25.13 16.57
CA ILE A 484 -14.60 24.87 15.13
C ILE A 484 -14.82 26.18 14.39
N VAL A 485 -13.96 26.45 13.43
CA VAL A 485 -14.07 27.56 12.49
C VAL A 485 -14.21 27.00 11.08
N VAL A 486 -15.14 27.53 10.31
CA VAL A 486 -15.43 27.12 8.93
C VAL A 486 -15.67 28.33 8.05
N GLY A 487 -15.47 28.18 6.75
CA GLY A 487 -15.87 29.17 5.75
C GLY A 487 -14.72 29.90 5.08
N LYS A 488 -15.02 31.09 4.55
CA LYS A 488 -14.14 31.80 3.61
C LYS A 488 -13.23 32.78 4.32
N TYR A 489 -12.04 32.99 3.77
CA TYR A 489 -11.09 33.99 4.26
C TYR A 489 -10.51 34.77 3.08
N ALA A 490 -10.06 36.01 3.34
CA ALA A 490 -9.43 36.85 2.33
C ALA A 490 -8.29 37.68 2.93
N ILE A 491 -7.14 37.69 2.27
CA ILE A 491 -6.04 38.64 2.53
C ILE A 491 -5.67 39.32 1.21
N GLY A 492 -5.91 40.63 1.13
CA GLY A 492 -5.68 41.40 -0.08
C GLY A 492 -6.49 40.84 -1.25
N LYS A 493 -5.79 40.27 -2.25
CA LYS A 493 -6.42 39.63 -3.43
C LYS A 493 -6.48 38.10 -3.34
N ILE A 494 -6.01 37.52 -2.24
CA ILE A 494 -5.96 36.07 -2.04
C ILE A 494 -7.21 35.67 -1.25
N GLU A 495 -8.13 34.99 -1.93
CA GLU A 495 -9.35 34.42 -1.33
C GLU A 495 -9.20 32.91 -1.19
N GLY A 496 -9.78 32.33 -0.14
CA GLY A 496 -9.82 30.89 0.06
C GLY A 496 -10.98 30.46 0.96
N GLU A 497 -11.06 29.16 1.15
CA GLU A 497 -12.06 28.50 1.99
C GLU A 497 -11.37 27.41 2.79
N THR A 498 -11.95 27.06 3.94
CA THR A 498 -11.52 25.95 4.77
C THR A 498 -12.75 25.18 5.22
N ASP A 499 -12.73 23.87 4.95
CA ASP A 499 -13.83 22.98 5.32
C ASP A 499 -13.98 22.96 6.85
N ILE A 500 -12.89 22.65 7.58
CA ILE A 500 -12.89 22.60 9.05
C ILE A 500 -11.52 23.05 9.60
N LEU A 501 -11.54 24.02 10.52
CA LEU A 501 -10.41 24.44 11.33
C LEU A 501 -10.72 24.20 12.81
N LEU A 502 -10.00 23.28 13.44
CA LEU A 502 -10.08 23.05 14.88
C LEU A 502 -9.09 23.95 15.60
N VAL A 503 -9.58 24.68 16.61
CA VAL A 503 -8.77 25.59 17.42
C VAL A 503 -8.59 24.99 18.80
N THR A 504 -7.34 24.79 19.21
CA THR A 504 -6.96 24.44 20.58
C THR A 504 -5.93 25.44 21.09
N ASP A 505 -5.57 25.35 22.38
CA ASP A 505 -4.61 26.26 22.99
C ASP A 505 -3.21 26.16 22.35
N SER A 506 -2.79 24.95 21.94
CA SER A 506 -1.44 24.68 21.45
C SER A 506 -1.36 24.28 19.98
N ILE A 507 -2.47 23.85 19.37
CA ILE A 507 -2.49 23.27 18.00
C ILE A 507 -3.70 23.77 17.21
N LEU A 508 -3.47 24.14 15.95
CA LEU A 508 -4.49 24.34 14.94
C LEU A 508 -4.54 23.11 14.03
N VAL A 509 -5.73 22.53 13.83
CA VAL A 509 -5.90 21.39 12.91
C VAL A 509 -6.75 21.83 11.72
N ILE A 510 -6.13 21.89 10.54
CA ILE A 510 -6.79 22.26 9.29
C ILE A 510 -7.16 20.97 8.57
N ILE A 511 -8.45 20.75 8.33
CA ILE A 511 -8.98 19.55 7.69
C ILE A 511 -9.62 19.94 6.36
N GLU A 512 -9.26 19.21 5.32
CA GLU A 512 -9.84 19.30 4.00
C GLU A 512 -10.47 17.96 3.61
N CYS A 513 -11.75 17.97 3.30
CA CYS A 513 -12.55 16.80 2.99
C CYS A 513 -12.47 16.45 1.50
N LYS A 514 -12.39 15.15 1.19
CA LYS A 514 -12.34 14.61 -0.17
C LYS A 514 -13.24 13.39 -0.30
N LYS A 515 -14.18 13.46 -1.24
CA LYS A 515 -15.06 12.33 -1.58
C LYS A 515 -14.50 11.33 -2.60
N LYS A 516 -13.37 11.67 -3.24
CA LYS A 516 -12.82 10.85 -4.34
C LYS A 516 -12.27 9.53 -3.79
N ASN A 517 -12.32 8.51 -4.64
CA ASN A 517 -11.86 7.15 -4.35
C ASN A 517 -10.79 6.75 -5.37
N LEU A 518 -9.91 5.82 -5.01
CA LEU A 518 -9.09 5.11 -5.99
C LEU A 518 -10.00 4.44 -7.02
N THR A 519 -9.76 4.75 -8.29
CA THR A 519 -10.45 4.13 -9.43
C THR A 519 -10.10 2.64 -9.52
N ARG A 520 -10.97 1.85 -10.17
CA ARG A 520 -10.67 0.43 -10.45
C ARG A 520 -9.34 0.24 -11.19
N ALA A 521 -9.00 1.17 -12.08
CA ALA A 521 -7.72 1.17 -12.78
C ALA A 521 -6.53 1.34 -11.81
N ALA A 522 -6.60 2.35 -10.94
CA ALA A 522 -5.59 2.58 -9.90
C ALA A 522 -5.45 1.37 -8.97
N LYS A 523 -6.56 0.84 -8.47
CA LYS A 523 -6.57 -0.35 -7.61
C LYS A 523 -5.97 -1.58 -8.30
N SER A 524 -6.10 -1.71 -9.62
CA SER A 524 -5.50 -2.80 -10.41
C SER A 524 -3.99 -2.63 -10.65
N GLY A 525 -3.34 -1.65 -10.01
CA GLY A 525 -1.90 -1.40 -10.13
C GLY A 525 -1.49 -0.57 -11.35
N THR A 526 -2.44 0.12 -12.00
CA THR A 526 -2.11 1.02 -13.11
C THR A 526 -1.43 2.29 -12.58
N ALA A 527 -0.12 2.42 -12.86
CA ALA A 527 0.74 3.46 -12.28
C ALA A 527 0.24 4.89 -12.52
N TYR A 528 -0.16 5.23 -13.75
CA TYR A 528 -0.69 6.58 -14.04
C TYR A 528 -2.05 6.83 -13.34
N GLY A 529 -2.88 5.80 -13.19
CA GLY A 529 -4.16 5.90 -12.48
C GLY A 529 -3.94 6.22 -11.00
N LEU A 530 -3.01 5.50 -10.37
CA LEU A 530 -2.59 5.75 -8.98
C LEU A 530 -2.08 7.18 -8.79
N LEU A 531 -1.16 7.62 -9.66
CA LEU A 531 -0.56 8.94 -9.58
C LEU A 531 -1.61 10.05 -9.66
N ILE A 532 -2.56 9.94 -10.59
CA ILE A 532 -3.60 10.96 -10.73
C ILE A 532 -4.60 10.91 -9.57
N ASP A 533 -5.05 9.73 -9.16
CA ASP A 533 -6.05 9.61 -8.08
C ASP A 533 -5.49 10.09 -6.73
N LEU A 534 -4.22 9.80 -6.43
CA LEU A 534 -3.50 10.35 -5.27
C LEU A 534 -3.29 11.87 -5.40
N SER A 535 -2.95 12.37 -6.59
CA SER A 535 -2.82 13.82 -6.82
C SER A 535 -4.15 14.57 -6.58
N GLU A 536 -5.27 13.99 -6.99
CA GLU A 536 -6.60 14.57 -6.84
C GLU A 536 -7.14 14.52 -5.40
N SER A 537 -6.67 13.57 -4.60
CA SER A 537 -7.19 13.32 -3.24
C SER A 537 -6.23 13.82 -2.17
N LEU A 538 -4.97 13.38 -2.20
CA LEU A 538 -3.94 13.73 -1.24
C LEU A 538 -3.30 15.10 -1.54
N LEU A 539 -2.65 15.25 -2.70
CA LEU A 539 -1.89 16.46 -3.03
C LEU A 539 -2.80 17.69 -3.07
N SER A 540 -3.95 17.55 -3.73
CA SER A 540 -4.91 18.66 -3.87
C SER A 540 -5.45 19.12 -2.51
N ALA A 541 -5.60 18.22 -1.53
CA ALA A 541 -6.01 18.60 -0.18
C ALA A 541 -4.89 19.30 0.60
N HIS A 542 -3.65 18.82 0.49
CA HIS A 542 -2.51 19.47 1.13
C HIS A 542 -2.14 20.83 0.53
N ILE A 543 -2.41 21.06 -0.75
CA ILE A 543 -2.28 22.40 -1.37
C ILE A 543 -3.29 23.38 -0.76
N GLN A 544 -4.53 22.94 -0.51
CA GLN A 544 -5.59 23.79 0.06
C GLN A 544 -5.31 24.12 1.52
N THR A 545 -5.08 23.10 2.35
CA THR A 545 -4.71 23.30 3.75
C THR A 545 -3.37 24.03 3.91
N GLY A 546 -2.40 23.79 3.02
CA GLY A 546 -1.12 24.49 2.99
C GLY A 546 -1.25 25.98 2.67
N LYS A 547 -2.30 26.39 1.94
CA LYS A 547 -2.55 27.81 1.65
C LYS A 547 -2.97 28.55 2.91
N VAL A 548 -3.80 27.91 3.74
CA VAL A 548 -4.21 28.43 5.04
C VAL A 548 -3.00 28.54 5.97
N GLU A 549 -2.19 27.47 6.05
CA GLU A 549 -0.96 27.47 6.86
C GLU A 549 0.00 28.59 6.46
N LEU A 550 0.28 28.72 5.16
CA LEU A 550 1.18 29.74 4.63
C LEU A 550 0.73 31.15 5.03
N LEU A 551 -0.56 31.46 4.84
CA LEU A 551 -1.09 32.78 5.17
C LEU A 551 -1.11 33.05 6.68
N MET A 552 -1.46 32.04 7.50
CA MET A 552 -1.38 32.12 8.96
C MET A 552 0.04 32.45 9.43
N ARG A 553 1.06 31.81 8.84
CA ARG A 553 2.47 32.06 9.19
C ARG A 553 2.98 33.41 8.70
N GLN A 554 2.47 33.91 7.57
CA GLN A 554 2.86 35.22 7.04
C GLN A 554 2.26 36.40 7.83
N VAL A 555 1.00 36.28 8.25
CA VAL A 555 0.23 37.41 8.83
C VAL A 555 0.05 37.27 10.35
N GLY A 556 0.13 36.06 10.88
CA GLY A 556 -0.07 35.77 12.31
C GLY A 556 -1.53 35.55 12.72
N SER A 557 -2.50 35.96 11.88
CA SER A 557 -3.93 35.67 12.07
C SER A 557 -4.70 35.64 10.75
N LEU A 558 -5.87 35.00 10.76
CA LEU A 558 -6.85 35.03 9.67
C LEU A 558 -8.26 35.28 10.22
N ILE A 559 -9.03 36.08 9.49
CA ILE A 559 -10.46 36.27 9.73
C ILE A 559 -11.24 35.36 8.79
N PHE A 560 -12.05 34.47 9.38
CA PHE A 560 -12.94 33.57 8.65
C PHE A 560 -14.37 34.07 8.71
N LYS A 561 -15.05 34.01 7.57
CA LYS A 561 -16.45 34.37 7.43
C LYS A 561 -17.28 33.12 7.21
N GLY A 562 -18.05 32.76 8.24
CA GLY A 562 -18.95 31.62 8.22
C GLY A 562 -20.20 31.85 7.36
N ALA A 563 -21.02 30.80 7.21
CA ALA A 563 -22.26 30.85 6.41
C ALA A 563 -23.30 31.87 6.92
N ASN A 564 -23.25 32.22 8.20
CA ASN A 564 -24.09 33.25 8.82
C ASN A 564 -23.50 34.68 8.69
N ASN A 565 -22.43 34.85 7.92
CA ASN A 565 -21.64 36.09 7.80
C ASN A 565 -20.98 36.56 9.10
N LEU A 566 -20.93 35.74 10.16
CA LEU A 566 -20.13 36.06 11.34
C LEU A 566 -18.66 35.89 11.03
N GLU A 567 -17.88 36.88 11.45
CA GLU A 567 -16.43 36.88 11.33
C GLU A 567 -15.81 36.34 12.60
N THR A 568 -14.89 35.39 12.46
CA THR A 568 -14.11 34.80 13.55
C THR A 568 -12.63 34.96 13.24
N GLU A 569 -11.91 35.71 14.07
CA GLU A 569 -10.47 35.80 13.97
C GLU A 569 -9.81 34.61 14.67
N VAL A 570 -8.86 33.98 13.98
CA VAL A 570 -8.02 32.91 14.54
C VAL A 570 -6.57 33.36 14.48
N MET A 571 -5.96 33.48 15.66
CA MET A 571 -4.54 33.79 15.83
C MET A 571 -3.68 32.52 15.78
N LEU A 572 -2.47 32.63 15.22
CA LEU A 572 -1.48 31.57 15.27
C LEU A 572 -0.86 31.42 16.66
N SER A 573 -0.41 32.52 17.28
CA SER A 573 0.07 32.57 18.68
C SER A 573 0.98 31.39 19.10
N ASP A 574 2.03 31.12 18.31
CA ASP A 574 3.00 30.03 18.51
C ASP A 574 2.44 28.60 18.45
N ARG A 575 1.16 28.43 18.07
CA ARG A 575 0.53 27.11 17.91
C ARG A 575 1.14 26.35 16.74
N GLN A 576 1.26 25.04 16.89
CA GLN A 576 1.61 24.17 15.76
C GLN A 576 0.41 24.00 14.83
N ILE A 577 0.67 23.79 13.54
CA ILE A 577 -0.38 23.53 12.55
C ILE A 577 -0.27 22.08 12.09
N ILE A 578 -1.38 21.34 12.20
CA ILE A 578 -1.54 20.01 11.62
C ILE A 578 -2.48 20.12 10.42
N ARG A 579 -2.11 19.49 9.30
CA ARG A 579 -2.93 19.42 8.08
C ARG A 579 -3.44 18.01 7.85
N ILE A 580 -4.75 17.84 7.76
CA ILE A 580 -5.40 16.55 7.48
C ILE A 580 -6.09 16.61 6.13
N ALA A 581 -5.65 15.76 5.20
CA ALA A 581 -6.42 15.38 4.03
C ALA A 581 -7.35 14.22 4.43
N LEU A 582 -8.66 14.49 4.54
CA LEU A 582 -9.65 13.54 5.04
C LEU A 582 -10.49 12.98 3.90
N THR A 583 -10.39 11.69 3.61
CA THR A 583 -11.17 11.03 2.56
C THR A 583 -12.42 10.35 3.10
N LEU A 584 -13.50 10.32 2.32
CA LEU A 584 -14.66 9.49 2.64
C LEU A 584 -14.30 8.00 2.60
N SER A 585 -13.54 7.59 1.59
CA SER A 585 -13.18 6.19 1.36
C SER A 585 -11.78 5.85 1.82
N ASP A 586 -11.55 4.55 1.98
CA ASP A 586 -10.28 3.96 2.36
C ASP A 586 -9.30 3.88 1.17
N TYR A 587 -8.08 4.35 1.40
CA TYR A 587 -6.91 4.26 0.53
C TYR A 587 -5.87 3.26 1.06
N ALA A 588 -6.25 2.44 2.06
CA ALA A 588 -5.46 1.35 2.62
C ALA A 588 -4.03 1.80 3.00
N GLY A 589 -2.99 1.16 2.46
CA GLY A 589 -1.61 1.44 2.85
C GLY A 589 -1.13 2.87 2.53
N PHE A 590 -1.84 3.63 1.70
CA PHE A 590 -1.50 5.03 1.42
C PHE A 590 -1.83 6.00 2.56
N HIS A 591 -2.63 5.58 3.56
CA HIS A 591 -2.87 6.35 4.77
C HIS A 591 -1.63 6.41 5.70
N ASP A 592 -0.64 5.55 5.47
CA ASP A 592 0.61 5.56 6.22
C ASP A 592 1.42 6.84 5.96
N ARG A 593 2.02 7.39 7.03
CA ARG A 593 2.74 8.67 6.96
C ARG A 593 4.04 8.59 6.16
N ALA A 594 4.78 7.48 6.23
CA ALA A 594 6.01 7.34 5.47
C ALA A 594 5.71 7.19 3.98
N VAL A 595 4.68 6.41 3.63
CA VAL A 595 4.21 6.28 2.24
C VAL A 595 3.75 7.63 1.68
N MET A 596 2.89 8.33 2.43
CA MET A 596 2.42 9.67 2.07
C MET A 596 3.59 10.66 1.94
N GLY A 597 4.53 10.66 2.89
CA GLY A 597 5.72 11.49 2.89
C GLY A 597 6.58 11.27 1.65
N ASN A 598 6.95 10.02 1.35
CA ASN A 598 7.72 9.67 0.15
C ASN A 598 7.01 10.14 -1.14
N PHE A 599 5.68 10.01 -1.21
CA PHE A 599 4.90 10.46 -2.37
C PHE A 599 4.94 11.98 -2.54
N LEU A 600 4.73 12.73 -1.45
CA LEU A 600 4.77 14.20 -1.48
C LEU A 600 6.19 14.73 -1.75
N GLU A 601 7.21 14.08 -1.22
CA GLU A 601 8.62 14.39 -1.46
C GLU A 601 9.02 14.14 -2.92
N SER A 602 8.54 13.04 -3.49
CA SER A 602 8.75 12.71 -4.90
C SER A 602 8.20 13.78 -5.83
N LEU A 603 7.07 14.41 -5.46
CA LEU A 603 6.48 15.51 -6.23
C LEU A 603 7.28 16.82 -6.12
N ILE A 604 8.09 17.00 -5.08
CA ILE A 604 9.00 18.15 -4.97
C ILE A 604 10.20 17.95 -5.88
N SER A 605 10.79 16.76 -5.83
CA SER A 605 12.07 16.44 -6.47
C SER A 605 11.96 16.06 -7.95
N HIS A 606 10.81 15.55 -8.40
CA HIS A 606 10.65 15.00 -9.75
C HIS A 606 9.42 15.57 -10.46
N SER A 607 9.46 15.61 -11.79
CA SER A 607 8.28 15.81 -12.64
C SER A 607 7.85 14.48 -13.27
N PHE A 608 6.56 14.36 -13.56
CA PHE A 608 5.99 13.17 -14.17
C PHE A 608 5.43 13.52 -15.55
N THR A 609 5.86 12.80 -16.57
CA THR A 609 5.36 12.97 -17.94
C THR A 609 4.82 11.64 -18.44
N ILE A 610 3.93 11.72 -19.43
CA ILE A 610 3.46 10.56 -20.16
C ILE A 610 3.91 10.66 -21.61
N SER A 611 4.41 9.55 -22.16
CA SER A 611 4.73 9.43 -23.57
C SER A 611 3.70 8.54 -24.24
N ASN A 612 3.20 8.93 -25.41
CA ASN A 612 2.19 8.19 -26.18
C ASN A 612 0.85 8.00 -25.42
N GLY A 613 0.44 8.99 -24.63
CA GLY A 613 -0.88 9.01 -23.98
C GLY A 613 -2.01 9.37 -24.96
N SER A 614 -3.26 9.12 -24.58
CA SER A 614 -4.39 9.76 -25.27
C SER A 614 -4.43 11.25 -24.91
N SER A 615 -4.99 12.11 -25.76
CA SER A 615 -5.12 13.56 -25.49
C SER A 615 -5.75 13.84 -24.11
N HIS A 616 -6.79 13.11 -23.73
CA HIS A 616 -7.40 13.24 -22.41
C HIS A 616 -6.43 12.90 -21.26
N LEU A 617 -5.56 11.91 -21.45
CA LEU A 617 -4.57 11.54 -20.44
C LEU A 617 -3.43 12.59 -20.36
N GLU A 618 -3.02 13.14 -21.49
CA GLU A 618 -2.06 14.25 -21.55
C GLU A 618 -2.58 15.48 -20.79
N ASP A 619 -3.86 15.83 -20.96
CA ASP A 619 -4.49 16.94 -20.21
C ASP A 619 -4.46 16.69 -18.70
N ARG A 620 -4.75 15.45 -18.25
CA ARG A 620 -4.69 15.11 -16.82
C ARG A 620 -3.27 15.21 -16.26
N PHE A 621 -2.25 14.86 -17.04
CA PHE A 621 -0.84 15.02 -16.64
C PHE A 621 -0.42 16.49 -16.62
N ALA A 622 -0.92 17.32 -17.54
CA ALA A 622 -0.70 18.77 -17.50
C ALA A 622 -1.32 19.39 -16.24
N GLU A 623 -2.52 18.96 -15.84
CA GLU A 623 -3.14 19.40 -14.57
C GLU A 623 -2.38 18.91 -13.34
N LEU A 624 -1.85 17.68 -13.38
CA LEU A 624 -0.97 17.18 -12.32
C LEU A 624 0.27 18.05 -12.18
N GLU A 625 0.94 18.39 -13.29
CA GLU A 625 2.14 19.21 -13.27
C GLU A 625 1.86 20.63 -12.75
N LYS A 626 0.71 21.23 -13.11
CA LYS A 626 0.27 22.51 -12.54
C LYS A 626 0.11 22.43 -11.02
N LYS A 627 -0.49 21.35 -10.50
CA LYS A 627 -0.63 21.14 -9.04
C LYS A 627 0.73 20.95 -8.39
N ARG A 628 1.61 20.16 -9.00
CA ARG A 628 2.97 19.93 -8.54
C ARG A 628 3.76 21.24 -8.43
N GLN A 629 3.68 22.11 -9.43
CA GLN A 629 4.34 23.42 -9.38
C GLN A 629 3.79 24.31 -8.27
N LYS A 630 2.46 24.29 -8.03
CA LYS A 630 1.86 24.99 -6.88
C LYS A 630 2.38 24.44 -5.56
N TRP A 631 2.47 23.12 -5.44
CA TRP A 631 3.01 22.43 -4.27
C TRP A 631 4.47 22.83 -3.99
N VAL A 632 5.34 22.77 -5.00
CA VAL A 632 6.75 23.17 -4.89
C VAL A 632 6.88 24.62 -4.41
N ARG A 633 6.14 25.54 -5.02
CA ARG A 633 6.20 26.97 -4.63
C ARG A 633 5.74 27.19 -3.19
N GLN A 634 4.61 26.61 -2.82
CA GLN A 634 4.06 26.72 -1.47
C GLN A 634 5.03 26.15 -0.44
N PHE A 635 5.64 25.00 -0.73
CA PHE A 635 6.60 24.37 0.13
C PHE A 635 7.86 25.24 0.33
N GLN A 636 8.44 25.76 -0.75
CA GLN A 636 9.59 26.68 -0.70
C GLN A 636 9.30 27.99 0.07
N GLU A 637 8.05 28.45 0.07
CA GLU A 637 7.65 29.63 0.85
C GLU A 637 7.49 29.29 2.34
N LEU A 638 6.97 28.11 2.66
CA LEU A 638 6.85 27.62 4.04
C LEU A 638 8.21 27.38 4.69
N GLU A 639 9.17 26.78 3.98
CA GLU A 639 10.55 26.57 4.48
C GLU A 639 11.23 27.87 4.89
N LYS A 640 10.96 28.98 4.17
CA LYS A 640 11.52 30.29 4.49
C LYS A 640 10.92 30.92 5.76
N LEU A 641 9.72 30.50 6.15
CA LEU A 641 8.98 31.05 7.29
C LEU A 641 9.19 30.23 8.57
N ASP A 642 9.49 28.94 8.44
CA ASP A 642 9.66 28.04 9.58
C ASP A 642 10.76 27.01 9.30
N THR A 643 11.90 27.13 10.00
CA THR A 643 13.03 26.19 9.88
C THR A 643 12.67 24.78 10.32
N PHE A 644 11.60 24.61 11.10
CA PHE A 644 11.08 23.30 11.44
C PHE A 644 10.59 22.54 10.19
N ILE A 645 9.99 23.23 9.24
CA ILE A 645 9.47 22.64 8.00
C ILE A 645 10.62 22.21 7.09
N ASP A 646 11.71 22.98 7.04
CA ASP A 646 12.94 22.61 6.32
C ASP A 646 13.53 21.30 6.87
N THR A 647 13.51 21.10 8.18
CA THR A 647 14.06 19.87 8.80
C THR A 647 13.09 18.68 8.71
N TYR A 648 11.77 18.92 8.83
CA TYR A 648 10.76 17.86 8.97
C TYR A 648 9.49 18.16 8.14
N PRO A 649 9.58 18.15 6.81
CA PRO A 649 8.61 18.78 5.91
C PRO A 649 7.19 18.20 5.94
N PHE A 650 7.06 16.89 6.23
CA PHE A 650 5.77 16.19 6.18
C PHE A 650 5.31 15.68 7.55
N ARG A 651 5.98 16.07 8.63
CA ARG A 651 5.74 15.54 9.98
C ARG A 651 4.35 15.88 10.54
N ASP A 652 3.81 17.03 10.15
CA ASP A 652 2.52 17.57 10.59
C ASP A 652 1.42 17.41 9.53
N LEU A 653 1.65 16.55 8.52
CA LEU A 653 0.67 16.20 7.51
C LEU A 653 0.10 14.82 7.81
N MET A 654 -1.19 14.64 7.52
CA MET A 654 -1.88 13.37 7.68
C MET A 654 -2.83 13.13 6.51
N PHE A 655 -2.94 11.88 6.10
CA PHE A 655 -3.93 11.41 5.14
C PHE A 655 -4.78 10.32 5.78
N MET A 656 -6.02 10.65 6.14
CA MET A 656 -6.90 9.74 6.88
C MET A 656 -8.18 9.51 6.10
N ASN A 657 -8.79 8.34 6.28
CA ASN A 657 -10.19 8.16 5.90
C ASN A 657 -11.15 8.49 7.06
N LEU A 658 -12.43 8.65 6.74
CA LEU A 658 -13.48 8.99 7.69
C LEU A 658 -13.58 7.97 8.85
N VAL A 659 -13.45 6.67 8.56
CA VAL A 659 -13.52 5.63 9.60
C VAL A 659 -12.36 5.77 10.59
N GLN A 660 -11.13 5.96 10.10
CA GLN A 660 -9.95 6.18 10.95
C GLN A 660 -10.12 7.44 11.82
N PHE A 661 -10.65 8.52 11.23
CA PHE A 661 -10.89 9.78 11.94
C PHE A 661 -11.94 9.61 13.06
N LEU A 662 -13.09 8.99 12.75
CA LEU A 662 -14.15 8.79 13.74
C LEU A 662 -13.74 7.83 14.85
N GLU A 663 -13.03 6.75 14.53
CA GLU A 663 -12.48 5.82 15.54
C GLU A 663 -11.44 6.52 16.44
N THR A 664 -10.70 7.51 15.91
CA THR A 664 -9.86 8.39 16.73
C THR A 664 -10.68 9.25 17.67
N LEU A 665 -11.74 9.88 17.13
CA LEU A 665 -12.60 10.79 17.86
C LEU A 665 -13.41 10.08 18.97
N GLU A 666 -13.92 8.88 18.69
CA GLU A 666 -14.64 8.06 19.66
C GLU A 666 -13.77 7.68 20.85
N ASP A 667 -12.52 7.31 20.57
CA ASP A 667 -11.52 6.99 21.58
C ASP A 667 -11.09 8.22 22.41
N SER A 668 -11.43 9.44 21.98
CA SER A 668 -11.03 10.68 22.64
C SER A 668 -12.10 11.22 23.58
N LYS A 669 -11.68 11.74 24.74
CA LYS A 669 -12.58 12.27 25.77
C LYS A 669 -12.90 13.75 25.55
N ASP A 670 -11.94 14.49 25.01
CA ASP A 670 -11.95 15.94 24.84
C ASP A 670 -11.01 16.35 23.69
N PRO A 671 -10.98 17.63 23.29
CA PRO A 671 -10.12 18.11 22.22
C PRO A 671 -8.62 17.84 22.40
N ILE A 672 -8.12 17.93 23.63
CA ILE A 672 -6.69 17.75 23.94
C ILE A 672 -6.29 16.28 23.74
N SER A 673 -7.08 15.36 24.30
CA SER A 673 -6.88 13.92 24.16
C SER A 673 -6.99 13.48 22.69
N PHE A 674 -7.87 14.09 21.90
CA PHE A 674 -7.96 13.82 20.46
C PHE A 674 -6.70 14.22 19.71
N VAL A 675 -6.20 15.44 19.94
CA VAL A 675 -4.97 15.90 19.30
C VAL A 675 -3.79 15.02 19.73
N SER A 676 -3.71 14.64 21.00
CA SER A 676 -2.71 13.70 21.52
C SER A 676 -2.77 12.36 20.78
N LYS A 677 -3.97 11.79 20.58
CA LYS A 677 -4.18 10.53 19.85
C LYS A 677 -3.88 10.64 18.37
N LEU A 678 -4.15 11.78 17.73
CA LEU A 678 -3.77 12.03 16.34
C LEU A 678 -2.24 11.98 16.16
N ILE A 679 -1.47 12.45 17.13
CA ILE A 679 0.00 12.53 17.04
C ILE A 679 0.74 11.38 17.73
N GLU A 680 0.01 10.45 18.36
CA GLU A 680 0.53 9.41 19.26
C GLU A 680 1.55 8.45 18.62
N GLY A 681 1.42 8.22 17.31
CA GLY A 681 2.32 7.39 16.51
C GLY A 681 3.19 8.18 15.53
N ARG A 682 3.28 9.51 15.65
CA ARG A 682 3.90 10.38 14.61
C ARG A 682 5.38 10.06 14.31
N HIS A 683 6.06 9.39 15.22
CA HIS A 683 7.49 9.05 15.15
C HIS A 683 7.75 7.56 15.00
N ILE A 684 6.70 6.74 14.90
CA ILE A 684 6.82 5.29 14.89
C ILE A 684 6.23 4.76 13.60
N ASN A 685 7.00 3.95 12.89
CA ASN A 685 6.53 3.19 11.73
C ASN A 685 6.83 1.71 12.00
N TYR A 686 5.80 0.87 11.99
CA TYR A 686 5.96 -0.57 12.21
C TYR A 686 6.08 -1.37 10.90
N GLY A 687 5.98 -0.70 9.74
CA GLY A 687 6.04 -1.29 8.41
C GLY A 687 4.80 -2.12 8.05
N THR A 688 3.74 -2.05 8.86
CA THR A 688 2.54 -2.88 8.66
C THR A 688 1.57 -2.24 7.67
N LEU A 689 1.58 -0.91 7.62
CA LEU A 689 0.66 -0.04 6.88
C LEU A 689 -0.83 -0.31 7.20
N ASP A 690 -1.13 -0.88 8.37
CA ASP A 690 -2.49 -1.02 8.90
C ASP A 690 -2.65 -0.10 10.12
N TYR A 691 -3.36 1.01 9.90
CA TYR A 691 -3.63 2.02 10.90
C TYR A 691 -4.24 1.46 12.20
N PHE A 692 -5.17 0.52 12.09
CA PHE A 692 -5.90 0.00 13.24
C PHE A 692 -5.02 -0.95 14.07
N PHE A 693 -4.22 -1.77 13.39
CA PHE A 693 -3.24 -2.63 14.06
C PHE A 693 -2.18 -1.80 14.78
N GLU A 694 -1.58 -0.80 14.11
CA GLU A 694 -0.53 0.03 14.71
C GLU A 694 -1.03 0.82 15.91
N ARG A 695 -2.28 1.30 15.88
CA ARG A 695 -2.90 1.95 17.04
C ARG A 695 -3.11 1.03 18.22
N ASN A 696 -3.57 -0.21 17.99
CA ASN A 696 -3.66 -1.19 19.07
C ASN A 696 -2.28 -1.45 19.68
N LEU A 697 -1.24 -1.56 18.85
CA LEU A 697 0.12 -1.79 19.31
C LEU A 697 0.65 -0.63 20.17
N VAL A 698 0.44 0.61 19.72
CA VAL A 698 0.85 1.81 20.49
C VAL A 698 0.11 1.88 21.84
N SER A 699 -1.18 1.56 21.88
CA SER A 699 -1.94 1.50 23.14
C SER A 699 -1.35 0.47 24.09
N LEU A 700 -1.10 -0.76 23.61
CA LEU A 700 -0.55 -1.84 24.42
C LEU A 700 0.84 -1.50 24.99
N LEU A 701 1.70 -0.83 24.22
CA LEU A 701 3.02 -0.41 24.68
C LEU A 701 2.93 0.63 25.80
N LYS A 702 1.93 1.51 25.78
CA LYS A 702 1.74 2.51 26.84
C LYS A 702 1.17 1.89 28.11
N ASP A 703 0.19 0.99 27.95
CA ASP A 703 -0.46 0.33 29.09
C ASP A 703 0.52 -0.63 29.80
N GLY A 704 1.40 -1.31 29.05
CA GLY A 704 2.47 -2.16 29.58
C GLY A 704 3.62 -1.43 30.28
N HIS A 705 3.63 -0.09 30.28
CA HIS A 705 4.54 0.74 31.07
C HIS A 705 3.89 1.28 32.36
N GLN A 706 2.64 0.89 32.66
CA GLN A 706 1.92 1.24 33.89
C GLN A 706 1.79 0.08 34.90
N GLU A 707 2.34 -1.09 34.59
CA GLU A 707 2.63 -2.19 35.55
C GLU A 707 4.13 -2.23 35.85
#